data_AF-A0A924GN30-F1
#
_entry.id   AF-A0A924GN30-F1
#
_cell.length_a   1.000
_cell.length_b   1.000
_cell.length_c   1.000
_cell.angle_alpha   90.00
_cell.angle_beta   90.00
_cell.angle_gamma   90.00
#
_symmetry.space_group_name_H-M   'P 1'
#
loop_
_entity.id
_entity.type
_entity.pdbx_description
1 polymer ?
#
loop_
_entity_poly.entity_id
_entity_poly.type
_entity_poly.pdbx_seq_one_letter_code
_entity_poly.pdbx_strand_id
1 'polypeptide(L)'
;MIAKFTPALDKIKTKADERWLVAATPEEAAKHADFLTVQLAGVVRLREQIHTKLDEAHQILTKAELGIAKVSGLGTVDVSELTTTVAEARQTFNAAQTADELPAVLEKILGWESKLKVISDRASKPLEMLATYRKLRQSVQDDIDKASLLRGANEDTPLRELLNSARIDISLADDGMATASSADVIDRCKALLAPRKDLLARAKKFDAESKARSEVELEALPKYSAAMQALTQAREKMAGMAGADKQVKAADIALATGRLGLDGRPSGGYAAMLKQLDGLAKALLDKATEVSVEFVTARTSTIPGLAKLEQKAKDKMLSFMNVHPPAQAGAQQEALAKALIDPDPTAALNDLIGKWDQGVVSQREIDMLLVGKMARMIELVKELENLHPAAATMAALRNVEPLNRLRNANEFNQALLLATRATQAAVDYLEVATDLNDKWKLAQSELGNCKDQATRWADWPPLGSEARSIAGDVIRTLDAVAKGADLPGALDATERIKQRVTALQQQAATMGLDPQVDLDAHKVAAEKASSEWALAMLSVGRALSELTQALRSAGAGAGAESTTWHQQLNALGKRWQQVMTSPQLGAGQSPVEALAQTLAQFKSDAMLIQQGAKAAVTEGSQMGPLLASAKGADKEQALRELHGKLVALLQRTDSVGSNTIEFWKTLGRDFDPATAPRLEKSWKLLGPMIETALADRLKALSELKKNGIKQADDMDARLKKLFDSNKDSFPGFFEDLQSRSSDARAMLLNPDPTLMAIGLAQLEQMATQLSQARKGGEAENGAPLKTFDDVAALWKQLSKQVGLEVLMKRLPATYKRLYGQLAAATETAKSLVPQEGWTQLEALRVPIEDAVAQAERVNERYAIFKARREQLEGRLVELHKVTRTRFTEKTEAYNAKFETRMADAKAMAKQEGQMDHAFRLLDVLDKELQGLLASPDTARTELQKLDAAAADEQRELRDLARVWEASNQYWKDTLLPQVKKAMAARGEENDVEYDDLERAVKQAAAPLKGYLGVISSWPHEYLATNASPDIKQARNAFAAAQARLTQMQRTANRLVNGSGSTNVDLESDLGKLENEWVSRVDRLHNAMNRLADAIRKVPDEASTDDTDTEHYLEAQMLKQLRTASNDVGRSLPILAARFASSAFAFPMATLRSPTSSPPERKKAREDALRTMRRLRDEIAKSKLFEQLFAGAASGALSVDVRPELGLIRASLKKIELAVLVAI
;
A
#
# COMPACT_ATOMS: atom_id res chain seq x y z
N MET A 1 49.07 16.00 -40.87
CA MET A 1 49.95 14.83 -41.12
C MET A 1 50.28 14.69 -42.60
N ILE A 2 49.28 14.58 -43.51
CA ILE A 2 49.50 14.56 -44.97
C ILE A 2 50.31 15.80 -45.44
N ALA A 3 49.97 17.00 -44.97
CA ALA A 3 50.70 18.24 -45.26
C ALA A 3 52.20 18.25 -44.85
N LYS A 4 52.61 17.36 -43.94
CA LYS A 4 53.99 17.28 -43.43
C LYS A 4 54.84 16.25 -44.18
N PHE A 5 54.20 15.32 -44.89
CA PHE A 5 54.87 14.45 -45.87
C PHE A 5 54.95 15.08 -47.25
N THR A 6 54.16 16.13 -47.52
CA THR A 6 54.17 16.88 -48.78
C THR A 6 55.57 17.33 -49.20
N PRO A 7 56.46 17.87 -48.35
CA PRO A 7 57.81 18.25 -48.79
C PRO A 7 58.70 17.07 -49.19
N ALA A 8 58.52 15.91 -48.55
CA ALA A 8 59.25 14.68 -48.88
C ALA A 8 58.71 14.03 -50.16
N LEU A 9 57.38 14.02 -50.32
CA LEU A 9 56.69 13.59 -51.53
C LEU A 9 57.00 14.52 -52.71
N ASP A 10 57.08 15.83 -52.47
CA ASP A 10 57.49 16.82 -53.47
C ASP A 10 58.95 16.61 -53.84
N LYS A 11 59.87 16.36 -52.89
CA LYS A 11 61.26 15.99 -53.23
C LYS A 11 61.38 14.68 -54.03
N ILE A 12 60.57 13.68 -53.71
CA ILE A 12 60.50 12.41 -54.46
C ILE A 12 59.94 12.68 -55.87
N LYS A 13 58.91 13.51 -55.97
CA LYS A 13 58.29 13.93 -57.23
C LYS A 13 59.24 14.76 -58.09
N THR A 14 59.94 15.75 -57.53
CA THR A 14 60.94 16.54 -58.26
C THR A 14 62.09 15.67 -58.74
N LYS A 15 62.58 14.72 -57.93
CA LYS A 15 63.60 13.75 -58.38
C LYS A 15 63.07 12.74 -59.39
N ALA A 16 61.78 12.38 -59.32
CA ALA A 16 61.11 11.56 -60.32
C ALA A 16 61.02 12.30 -61.65
N ASP A 17 60.58 13.56 -61.63
CA ASP A 17 60.43 14.43 -62.79
C ASP A 17 61.79 14.74 -63.45
N GLU A 18 62.84 15.03 -62.66
CA GLU A 18 64.21 15.22 -63.14
C GLU A 18 64.80 13.96 -63.81
N ARG A 19 64.44 12.76 -63.34
CA ARG A 19 64.92 11.49 -63.90
C ARG A 19 64.07 10.98 -65.05
N TRP A 20 62.77 11.30 -65.08
CA TRP A 20 61.87 10.98 -66.18
C TRP A 20 62.20 11.75 -67.45
N LEU A 21 62.71 12.99 -67.32
CA LEU A 21 63.20 13.80 -68.44
C LEU A 21 64.47 13.26 -69.13
N VAL A 22 65.13 12.25 -68.56
CA VAL A 22 66.42 11.71 -69.06
C VAL A 22 66.33 10.21 -69.44
N ALA A 23 65.21 9.53 -69.19
CA ALA A 23 65.08 8.11 -69.54
C ALA A 23 64.87 7.96 -71.06
N ALA A 24 65.89 7.48 -71.77
CA ALA A 24 65.86 7.34 -73.23
C ALA A 24 65.26 6.00 -73.70
N THR A 25 65.06 5.05 -72.78
CA THR A 25 64.54 3.71 -73.10
C THR A 25 63.51 3.18 -72.08
N PRO A 26 62.59 2.29 -72.50
CA PRO A 26 61.57 1.70 -71.62
C PRO A 26 62.13 0.92 -70.41
N GLU A 27 63.32 0.34 -70.52
CA GLU A 27 63.98 -0.39 -69.42
C GLU A 27 64.47 0.53 -68.29
N GLU A 28 64.89 1.75 -68.61
CA GLU A 28 65.28 2.76 -67.62
C GLU A 28 64.06 3.34 -66.91
N ALA A 29 62.93 3.47 -67.60
CA ALA A 29 61.65 3.85 -66.99
C ALA A 29 61.16 2.80 -65.98
N ALA A 30 61.32 1.51 -66.28
CA ALA A 30 60.96 0.42 -65.37
C ALA A 30 61.82 0.41 -64.09
N LYS A 31 63.15 0.58 -64.22
CA LYS A 31 64.05 0.69 -63.05
C LYS A 31 63.75 1.92 -62.19
N HIS A 32 63.32 3.02 -62.80
CA HIS A 32 62.89 4.21 -62.07
C HIS A 32 61.54 4.03 -61.37
N ALA A 33 60.59 3.32 -61.98
CA ALA A 33 59.33 2.94 -61.34
C ALA A 33 59.56 2.03 -60.12
N ASP A 34 60.47 1.06 -60.21
CA ASP A 34 60.85 0.20 -59.09
C ASP A 34 61.52 1.00 -57.95
N PHE A 35 62.42 1.93 -58.28
CA PHE A 35 63.04 2.80 -57.27
C PHE A 35 62.01 3.67 -56.55
N LEU A 36 61.07 4.28 -57.27
CA LEU A 36 59.99 5.08 -56.68
C LEU A 36 59.06 4.23 -55.83
N THR A 37 58.78 3.00 -56.26
CA THR A 37 57.96 2.03 -55.50
C THR A 37 58.64 1.65 -54.19
N VAL A 38 59.95 1.41 -54.20
CA VAL A 38 60.73 1.12 -52.98
C VAL A 38 60.79 2.33 -52.04
N GLN A 39 60.95 3.54 -52.56
CA GLN A 39 60.95 4.77 -51.74
C GLN A 39 59.55 5.05 -51.17
N LEU A 40 58.48 4.86 -51.94
CA LEU A 40 57.11 4.97 -51.44
C LEU A 40 56.83 3.91 -50.37
N ALA A 41 57.25 2.67 -50.58
CA ALA A 41 57.11 1.60 -49.59
C ALA A 41 57.86 1.90 -48.28
N GLY A 42 59.04 2.54 -48.37
CA GLY A 42 59.79 3.02 -47.21
C GLY A 42 59.04 4.12 -46.44
N VAL A 43 58.47 5.10 -47.13
CA VAL A 43 57.67 6.18 -46.52
C VAL A 43 56.36 5.63 -45.91
N VAL A 44 55.72 4.66 -46.56
CA VAL A 44 54.52 3.99 -46.05
C VAL A 44 54.83 3.17 -44.80
N ARG A 45 55.93 2.40 -44.76
CA ARG A 45 56.36 1.68 -43.54
C ARG A 45 56.68 2.62 -42.40
N LEU A 46 57.38 3.72 -42.67
CA LEU A 46 57.70 4.71 -41.64
C LEU A 46 56.41 5.36 -41.09
N ARG A 47 55.44 5.66 -41.97
CA ARG A 47 54.12 6.17 -41.59
C ARG A 47 53.33 5.15 -40.75
N GLU A 48 53.35 3.88 -41.10
CA GLU A 48 52.71 2.80 -40.34
C GLU A 48 53.35 2.64 -38.96
N GLN A 49 54.68 2.63 -38.87
CA GLN A 49 55.39 2.57 -37.58
C GLN A 49 55.06 3.77 -36.68
N ILE A 50 55.01 4.98 -37.24
CA ILE A 50 54.62 6.19 -36.50
C ILE A 50 53.16 6.12 -36.06
N HIS A 51 52.25 5.64 -36.91
CA HIS A 51 50.83 5.47 -36.54
C HIS A 51 50.66 4.43 -35.42
N THR A 52 51.30 3.27 -35.50
CA THR A 52 51.23 2.25 -34.45
C THR A 52 51.76 2.80 -33.12
N LYS A 53 52.85 3.56 -33.13
CA LYS A 53 53.40 4.18 -31.92
C LYS A 53 52.54 5.31 -31.35
N LEU A 54 51.88 6.09 -32.20
CA LEU A 54 50.91 7.10 -31.76
C LEU A 54 49.64 6.46 -31.17
N ASP A 55 49.17 5.35 -31.75
CA ASP A 55 48.01 4.60 -31.25
C ASP A 55 48.33 3.92 -29.91
N GLU A 56 49.53 3.33 -29.75
CA GLU A 56 50.00 2.80 -28.46
C GLU A 56 50.02 3.90 -27.38
N ALA A 57 50.60 5.06 -27.67
CA ALA A 57 50.65 6.19 -26.74
C ALA A 57 49.26 6.74 -26.40
N HIS A 58 48.36 6.80 -27.39
CA HIS A 58 46.97 7.25 -27.19
C HIS A 58 46.17 6.26 -26.33
N GLN A 59 46.35 4.95 -26.51
CA GLN A 59 45.71 3.93 -25.69
C GLN A 59 46.19 4.00 -24.23
N ILE A 60 47.48 4.24 -24.00
CA ILE A 60 48.05 4.42 -22.66
C ILE A 60 47.43 5.66 -21.97
N LEU A 61 47.36 6.79 -22.67
CA LEU A 61 46.73 8.02 -22.13
C LEU A 61 45.26 7.84 -21.82
N THR A 62 44.50 7.20 -22.72
CA THR A 62 43.07 6.95 -22.52
C THR A 62 42.82 6.01 -21.34
N LYS A 63 43.68 4.99 -21.17
CA LYS A 63 43.60 4.07 -20.01
C LYS A 63 43.91 4.78 -18.69
N ALA A 64 44.85 5.73 -18.70
CA ALA A 64 45.16 6.56 -17.54
C ALA A 64 44.02 7.52 -17.18
N GLU A 65 43.41 8.18 -18.17
CA GLU A 65 42.23 9.06 -18.00
C GLU A 65 41.04 8.30 -17.40
N LEU A 66 40.75 7.10 -17.90
CA LEU A 66 39.71 6.21 -17.35
C LEU A 66 40.03 5.74 -15.92
N GLY A 67 41.31 5.51 -15.62
CA GLY A 67 41.79 5.19 -14.27
C GLY A 67 41.54 6.34 -13.29
N ILE A 68 41.93 7.56 -13.67
CA ILE A 68 41.71 8.78 -12.87
C ILE A 68 40.21 9.02 -12.66
N ALA A 69 39.38 8.88 -13.70
CA ALA A 69 37.94 9.04 -13.58
C ALA A 69 37.34 8.06 -12.57
N LYS A 70 37.76 6.78 -12.60
CA LYS A 70 37.32 5.77 -11.62
C LYS A 70 37.75 6.07 -10.19
N VAL A 71 38.94 6.63 -9.99
CA VAL A 71 39.43 7.01 -8.66
C VAL A 71 38.75 8.30 -8.16
N SER A 72 38.52 9.28 -9.04
CA SER A 72 37.90 10.57 -8.71
C SER A 72 36.44 10.44 -8.27
N GLY A 73 35.69 9.49 -8.85
CA GLY A 73 34.29 9.23 -8.50
C GLY A 73 34.06 8.69 -7.08
N LEU A 74 35.14 8.45 -6.32
CA LEU A 74 35.08 7.91 -4.96
C LEU A 74 35.31 8.97 -3.88
N GLY A 75 35.64 10.22 -4.26
CA GLY A 75 35.63 11.38 -3.37
C GLY A 75 36.71 11.46 -2.29
N THR A 76 37.59 10.47 -2.14
CA THR A 76 38.53 10.37 -1.00
C THR A 76 40.02 10.44 -1.36
N VAL A 77 40.38 10.51 -2.65
CA VAL A 77 41.78 10.60 -3.09
C VAL A 77 41.98 11.85 -3.93
N ASP A 78 42.90 12.72 -3.51
CA ASP A 78 43.30 13.89 -4.28
C ASP A 78 44.03 13.46 -5.56
N VAL A 79 43.35 13.60 -6.69
CA VAL A 79 43.87 13.26 -8.03
C VAL A 79 44.33 14.50 -8.80
N SER A 80 44.45 15.67 -8.14
CA SER A 80 44.81 16.92 -8.81
C SER A 80 46.19 16.85 -9.48
N GLU A 81 47.20 16.27 -8.82
CA GLU A 81 48.55 16.09 -9.36
C GLU A 81 48.55 15.13 -10.56
N LEU A 82 47.75 14.06 -10.52
CA LEU A 82 47.57 13.11 -11.61
C LEU A 82 46.86 13.72 -12.82
N THR A 83 45.82 14.51 -12.58
CA THR A 83 45.03 15.16 -13.62
C THR A 83 45.88 16.20 -14.33
N THR A 84 46.67 16.96 -13.57
CA THR A 84 47.64 17.94 -14.09
C THR A 84 48.72 17.24 -14.91
N THR A 85 49.28 16.14 -14.39
CA THR A 85 50.26 15.33 -15.12
C THR A 85 49.65 14.85 -16.42
N VAL A 86 48.54 14.09 -16.42
CA VAL A 86 47.93 13.58 -17.67
C VAL A 86 47.57 14.70 -18.67
N ALA A 87 47.09 15.85 -18.20
CA ALA A 87 46.86 17.01 -19.06
C ALA A 87 48.14 17.53 -19.72
N GLU A 88 49.25 17.61 -18.98
CA GLU A 88 50.56 17.99 -19.53
C GLU A 88 51.08 16.97 -20.56
N ALA A 89 50.82 15.66 -20.42
CA ALA A 89 51.22 14.65 -21.44
C ALA A 89 50.36 14.82 -22.66
N ARG A 90 49.05 15.04 -22.46
CA ARG A 90 48.13 15.24 -23.56
C ARG A 90 48.53 16.48 -24.35
N GLN A 91 48.92 17.55 -23.66
CA GLN A 91 49.44 18.75 -24.27
C GLN A 91 50.77 18.49 -24.99
N THR A 92 51.71 17.76 -24.38
CA THR A 92 53.00 17.42 -24.98
C THR A 92 52.86 16.51 -26.21
N PHE A 93 51.95 15.54 -26.15
CA PHE A 93 51.58 14.65 -27.25
C PHE A 93 50.95 15.44 -28.41
N ASN A 94 50.03 16.34 -28.10
CA ASN A 94 49.39 17.21 -29.10
C ASN A 94 50.35 18.26 -29.67
N ALA A 95 51.38 18.65 -28.92
CA ALA A 95 52.39 19.63 -29.32
C ALA A 95 53.51 19.03 -30.19
N ALA A 96 53.67 17.70 -30.26
CA ALA A 96 54.64 17.05 -31.12
C ALA A 96 54.31 17.34 -32.59
N GLN A 97 55.10 18.20 -33.25
CA GLN A 97 54.81 18.65 -34.61
C GLN A 97 55.59 17.87 -35.66
N THR A 98 56.71 17.23 -35.33
CA THR A 98 57.56 16.55 -36.31
C THR A 98 57.85 15.09 -35.93
N ALA A 99 58.18 14.26 -36.92
CA ALA A 99 58.51 12.85 -36.70
C ALA A 99 59.81 12.67 -35.88
N ASP A 100 60.68 13.68 -35.88
CA ASP A 100 61.95 13.68 -35.15
C ASP A 100 61.77 14.04 -33.67
N GLU A 101 60.66 14.69 -33.30
CA GLU A 101 60.27 14.98 -31.92
C GLU A 101 59.56 13.81 -31.23
N LEU A 102 59.00 12.88 -32.03
CA LEU A 102 58.21 11.75 -31.56
C LEU A 102 58.97 10.83 -30.59
N PRO A 103 60.25 10.48 -30.82
CA PRO A 103 61.03 9.67 -29.87
C PRO A 103 61.17 10.32 -28.50
N ALA A 104 61.43 11.64 -28.43
CA ALA A 104 61.56 12.37 -27.17
C ALA A 104 60.21 12.51 -26.43
N VAL A 105 59.11 12.61 -27.18
CA VAL A 105 57.75 12.62 -26.64
C VAL A 105 57.35 11.23 -26.14
N LEU A 106 57.71 10.16 -26.85
CA LEU A 106 57.55 8.78 -26.42
C LEU A 106 58.35 8.49 -25.15
N GLU A 107 59.60 8.94 -25.05
CA GLU A 107 60.42 8.76 -23.85
C GLU A 107 59.83 9.50 -22.64
N LYS A 108 59.27 10.70 -22.83
CA LYS A 108 58.52 11.42 -21.78
C LYS A 108 57.24 10.69 -21.37
N ILE A 109 56.46 10.18 -22.32
CA ILE A 109 55.21 9.44 -22.04
C ILE A 109 55.51 8.10 -21.35
N LEU A 110 56.53 7.36 -21.77
CA LEU A 110 56.98 6.12 -21.14
C LEU A 110 57.55 6.38 -19.73
N GLY A 111 58.25 7.50 -19.53
CA GLY A 111 58.67 7.94 -18.20
C GLY A 111 57.49 8.17 -17.25
N TRP A 112 56.34 8.57 -17.78
CA TRP A 112 55.13 8.80 -17.00
C TRP A 112 54.31 7.54 -16.77
N GLU A 113 54.39 6.55 -17.65
CA GLU A 113 53.78 5.24 -17.46
C GLU A 113 54.24 4.61 -16.13
N SER A 114 55.53 4.75 -15.79
CA SER A 114 56.07 4.27 -14.51
C SER A 114 55.46 5.01 -13.30
N LYS A 115 55.26 6.33 -13.39
CA LYS A 115 54.64 7.15 -12.34
C LYS A 115 53.14 6.86 -12.20
N LEU A 116 52.44 6.74 -13.32
CA LEU A 116 51.02 6.39 -13.39
C LEU A 116 50.77 4.99 -12.85
N LYS A 117 51.69 4.03 -13.09
CA LYS A 117 51.62 2.69 -12.52
C LYS A 117 51.79 2.69 -11.00
N VAL A 118 52.79 3.41 -10.46
CA VAL A 118 53.00 3.53 -9.01
C VAL A 118 51.80 4.19 -8.31
N ILE A 119 51.18 5.18 -8.94
CA ILE A 119 50.00 5.86 -8.38
C ILE A 119 48.73 5.01 -8.52
N SER A 120 48.56 4.32 -9.66
CA SER A 120 47.51 3.32 -9.86
C SER A 120 47.61 2.19 -8.83
N ASP A 121 48.82 1.70 -8.53
CA ASP A 121 49.06 0.65 -7.53
C ASP A 121 48.82 1.16 -6.10
N ARG A 122 49.08 2.45 -5.83
CA ARG A 122 48.70 3.10 -4.56
C ARG A 122 47.18 3.28 -4.41
N ALA A 123 46.46 3.52 -5.51
CA ALA A 123 45.01 3.72 -5.50
C ALA A 123 44.21 2.40 -5.58
N SER A 124 44.75 1.36 -6.21
CA SER A 124 44.11 0.05 -6.36
C SER A 124 43.99 -0.70 -5.04
N LYS A 125 44.95 -0.56 -4.13
CA LYS A 125 44.95 -1.26 -2.85
C LYS A 125 43.80 -0.80 -1.92
N PRO A 126 43.56 0.50 -1.65
CA PRO A 126 42.37 0.95 -0.93
C PRO A 126 41.06 0.53 -1.61
N LEU A 127 41.03 0.51 -2.94
CA LEU A 127 39.88 0.08 -3.74
C LEU A 127 39.52 -1.39 -3.57
N GLU A 128 40.51 -2.28 -3.66
CA GLU A 128 40.35 -3.71 -3.37
C GLU A 128 39.93 -3.93 -1.92
N MET A 129 40.50 -3.15 -1.00
CA MET A 129 40.13 -3.20 0.41
C MET A 129 38.68 -2.77 0.64
N LEU A 130 38.22 -1.72 -0.04
CA LEU A 130 36.85 -1.20 0.06
C LEU A 130 35.85 -2.15 -0.59
N ALA A 131 36.20 -2.77 -1.73
CA ALA A 131 35.40 -3.83 -2.34
C ALA A 131 35.28 -5.04 -1.40
N THR A 132 36.36 -5.42 -0.73
CA THR A 132 36.38 -6.50 0.26
C THR A 132 35.53 -6.15 1.48
N TYR A 133 35.62 -4.91 1.97
CA TYR A 133 34.78 -4.39 3.05
C TYR A 133 33.30 -4.48 2.69
N ARG A 134 32.89 -3.98 1.51
CA ARG A 134 31.49 -4.02 1.05
C ARG A 134 30.95 -5.44 0.98
N LYS A 135 31.75 -6.39 0.45
CA LYS A 135 31.38 -7.82 0.43
C LYS A 135 31.21 -8.40 1.84
N LEU A 136 32.12 -8.08 2.77
CA LEU A 136 32.04 -8.54 4.15
C LEU A 136 30.82 -7.93 4.87
N ARG A 137 30.58 -6.63 4.72
CA ARG A 137 29.43 -5.91 5.26
C ARG A 137 28.10 -6.46 4.75
N GLN A 138 27.99 -6.72 3.45
CA GLN A 138 26.81 -7.36 2.88
C GLN A 138 26.60 -8.78 3.43
N SER A 139 27.67 -9.58 3.52
CA SER A 139 27.59 -10.94 4.09
C SER A 139 27.11 -10.93 5.54
N VAL A 140 27.60 -10.01 6.37
CA VAL A 140 27.16 -9.90 7.78
C VAL A 140 25.71 -9.42 7.87
N GLN A 141 25.29 -8.49 7.00
CA GLN A 141 23.90 -8.05 6.94
C GLN A 141 22.95 -9.18 6.53
N ASP A 142 23.31 -9.95 5.49
CA ASP A 142 22.53 -11.12 5.06
C ASP A 142 22.41 -12.18 6.17
N ASP A 143 23.48 -12.36 6.97
CA ASP A 143 23.47 -13.26 8.12
C ASP A 143 22.61 -12.75 9.26
N ILE A 144 22.60 -11.43 9.54
CA ILE A 144 21.68 -10.80 10.50
C ILE A 144 20.23 -11.02 10.07
N ASP A 145 19.92 -10.79 8.79
CA ASP A 145 18.57 -10.94 8.28
C ASP A 145 18.12 -12.40 8.36
N LYS A 146 18.96 -13.36 7.94
CA LYS A 146 18.67 -14.79 8.07
C LYS A 146 18.54 -15.24 9.54
N ALA A 147 19.39 -14.74 10.43
CA ALA A 147 19.34 -15.08 11.85
C ALA A 147 18.13 -14.45 12.56
N SER A 148 17.66 -13.28 12.10
CA SER A 148 16.45 -12.63 12.63
C SER A 148 15.15 -13.39 12.32
N LEU A 149 15.19 -14.28 11.31
CA LEU A 149 14.08 -15.17 10.95
C LEU A 149 14.06 -16.48 11.78
N LEU A 150 15.08 -16.73 12.62
CA LEU A 150 15.10 -17.90 13.50
C LEU A 150 14.13 -17.73 14.68
N ARG A 151 13.65 -18.86 15.22
CA ARG A 151 12.63 -18.86 16.27
C ARG A 151 13.21 -18.27 17.55
N GLY A 152 12.50 -17.33 18.17
CA GLY A 152 12.96 -16.69 19.39
C GLY A 152 13.99 -15.56 19.19
N ALA A 153 14.29 -15.13 17.96
CA ALA A 153 15.21 -14.01 17.69
C ALA A 153 14.86 -12.71 18.43
N ASN A 154 13.58 -12.52 18.81
CA ASN A 154 13.11 -11.37 19.59
C ASN A 154 12.88 -11.67 21.09
N GLU A 155 12.82 -12.95 21.46
CA GLU A 155 12.40 -13.42 22.80
C GLU A 155 13.58 -13.95 23.63
N ASP A 156 14.60 -14.52 22.97
CA ASP A 156 15.79 -15.08 23.62
C ASP A 156 16.87 -14.00 23.77
N THR A 157 17.09 -13.54 25.01
CA THR A 157 18.01 -12.44 25.34
C THR A 157 19.41 -12.58 24.73
N PRO A 158 20.09 -13.75 24.76
CA PRO A 158 21.42 -13.93 24.18
C PRO A 158 21.44 -13.81 22.65
N LEU A 159 20.41 -14.32 21.95
CA LEU A 159 20.31 -14.19 20.49
C LEU A 159 20.04 -12.74 20.09
N ARG A 160 19.18 -12.05 20.84
CA ARG A 160 18.90 -10.62 20.64
C ARG A 160 20.13 -9.74 20.88
N GLU A 161 20.89 -10.01 21.93
CA GLU A 161 22.16 -9.31 22.22
C GLU A 161 23.22 -9.59 21.15
N LEU A 162 23.30 -10.82 20.65
CA LEU A 162 24.19 -11.18 19.54
C LEU A 162 23.84 -10.41 18.25
N LEU A 163 22.56 -10.31 17.91
CA LEU A 163 22.08 -9.58 16.73
C LEU A 163 22.25 -8.06 16.89
N ASN A 164 21.91 -7.51 18.06
CA ASN A 164 22.06 -6.08 18.32
C ASN A 164 23.53 -5.66 18.32
N SER A 165 24.43 -6.45 18.90
CA SER A 165 25.87 -6.15 18.85
C SER A 165 26.41 -6.19 17.41
N ALA A 166 25.95 -7.11 16.57
CA ALA A 166 26.35 -7.13 15.16
C ALA A 166 25.82 -5.93 14.35
N ARG A 167 24.60 -5.45 14.65
CA ARG A 167 24.04 -4.22 14.05
C ARG A 167 24.82 -2.97 14.49
N ILE A 168 25.21 -2.91 15.75
CA ILE A 168 26.07 -1.84 16.29
C ILE A 168 27.43 -1.87 15.59
N ASP A 169 28.04 -3.04 15.41
CA ASP A 169 29.32 -3.18 14.71
C ASP A 169 29.24 -2.75 13.23
N ILE A 170 28.12 -3.04 12.53
CA ILE A 170 27.87 -2.51 11.17
C ILE A 170 27.76 -0.98 11.19
N SER A 171 27.00 -0.41 12.11
CA SER A 171 26.85 1.04 12.22
C SER A 171 28.19 1.72 12.47
N LEU A 172 28.98 1.23 13.44
CA LEU A 172 30.30 1.76 13.75
C LEU A 172 31.29 1.60 12.59
N ALA A 173 31.21 0.49 11.85
CA ALA A 173 32.02 0.28 10.67
C ALA A 173 31.63 1.22 9.52
N ASP A 174 30.33 1.44 9.30
CA ASP A 174 29.81 2.36 8.27
C ASP A 174 30.14 3.83 8.62
N ASP A 175 30.05 4.23 9.89
CA ASP A 175 30.46 5.56 10.38
C ASP A 175 31.99 5.77 10.24
N GLY A 176 32.78 4.74 10.55
CA GLY A 176 34.22 4.74 10.32
C GLY A 176 34.58 4.83 8.84
N MET A 177 33.82 4.18 7.97
CA MET A 177 33.99 4.24 6.52
C MET A 177 33.57 5.59 5.92
N ALA A 178 32.57 6.26 6.50
CA ALA A 178 32.18 7.61 6.09
C ALA A 178 33.29 8.66 6.33
N THR A 179 34.21 8.36 7.26
CA THR A 179 35.36 9.22 7.59
C THR A 179 36.70 8.63 7.12
N ALA A 180 36.68 7.52 6.38
CA ALA A 180 37.88 6.80 5.98
C ALA A 180 38.67 7.53 4.89
N SER A 181 39.84 8.06 5.27
CA SER A 181 40.84 8.66 4.37
C SER A 181 42.10 7.80 4.18
N SER A 182 42.19 6.65 4.86
CA SER A 182 43.37 5.76 4.78
C SER A 182 43.03 4.27 4.81
N ALA A 183 43.95 3.46 4.28
CA ALA A 183 43.86 2.00 4.30
C ALA A 183 43.72 1.43 5.72
N ASP A 184 44.34 2.06 6.71
CA ASP A 184 44.27 1.65 8.12
C ASP A 184 42.87 1.83 8.73
N VAL A 185 42.09 2.80 8.25
CA VAL A 185 40.68 2.95 8.67
C VAL A 185 39.84 1.82 8.08
N ILE A 186 40.05 1.49 6.79
CA ILE A 186 39.34 0.41 6.11
C ILE A 186 39.65 -0.95 6.77
N ASP A 187 40.90 -1.21 7.17
CA ASP A 187 41.26 -2.43 7.88
C ASP A 187 40.69 -2.50 9.30
N ARG A 188 40.59 -1.37 10.02
CA ARG A 188 39.87 -1.34 11.31
C ARG A 188 38.38 -1.64 11.14
N CYS A 189 37.72 -1.08 10.13
CA CYS A 189 36.31 -1.37 9.81
C CYS A 189 36.11 -2.84 9.42
N LYS A 190 37.04 -3.46 8.68
CA LYS A 190 37.01 -4.90 8.41
C LYS A 190 37.23 -5.74 9.67
N ALA A 191 38.17 -5.35 10.53
CA ALA A 191 38.47 -6.05 11.77
C ALA A 191 37.28 -6.01 12.75
N LEU A 192 36.47 -4.95 12.73
CA LEU A 192 35.20 -4.88 13.46
C LEU A 192 34.17 -5.90 12.95
N LEU A 193 34.09 -6.13 11.65
CA LEU A 193 33.10 -7.04 11.04
C LEU A 193 33.56 -8.50 10.96
N ALA A 194 34.86 -8.76 10.92
CA ALA A 194 35.42 -10.11 10.77
C ALA A 194 34.95 -11.13 11.83
N PRO A 195 34.81 -10.78 13.13
CA PRO A 195 34.29 -11.69 14.16
C PRO A 195 32.83 -12.13 13.94
N ARG A 196 32.09 -11.46 13.05
CA ARG A 196 30.66 -11.71 12.80
C ARG A 196 30.40 -12.67 11.63
N LYS A 197 31.44 -13.17 10.96
CA LYS A 197 31.33 -14.09 9.81
C LYS A 197 30.64 -15.43 10.16
N ASP A 198 30.64 -15.82 11.43
CA ASP A 198 29.98 -17.05 11.90
C ASP A 198 28.65 -16.77 12.63
N LEU A 199 28.09 -15.56 12.49
CA LEU A 199 26.90 -15.13 13.22
C LEU A 199 25.70 -16.07 12.95
N LEU A 200 25.48 -16.45 11.69
CA LEU A 200 24.40 -17.36 11.33
C LEU A 200 24.60 -18.77 11.93
N ALA A 201 25.84 -19.26 12.00
CA ALA A 201 26.13 -20.56 12.60
C ALA A 201 25.90 -20.55 14.13
N ARG A 202 26.30 -19.45 14.81
CA ARG A 202 26.03 -19.26 16.24
C ARG A 202 24.54 -19.11 16.52
N ALA A 203 23.82 -18.35 15.70
CA ALA A 203 22.37 -18.18 15.81
C ALA A 203 21.62 -19.50 15.62
N LYS A 204 22.00 -20.32 14.64
CA LYS A 204 21.45 -21.67 14.44
C LYS A 204 21.71 -22.61 15.63
N LYS A 205 22.87 -22.48 16.28
CA LYS A 205 23.17 -23.25 17.50
C LYS A 205 22.23 -22.86 18.65
N PHE A 206 22.00 -21.56 18.87
CA PHE A 206 21.05 -21.08 19.87
C PHE A 206 19.61 -21.54 19.58
N ASP A 207 19.17 -21.48 18.32
CA ASP A 207 17.86 -22.00 17.90
C ASP A 207 17.73 -23.50 18.19
N ALA A 208 18.75 -24.30 17.88
CA ALA A 208 18.76 -25.74 18.18
C ALA A 208 18.71 -26.03 19.70
N GLU A 209 19.48 -25.29 20.51
CA GLU A 209 19.47 -25.43 21.98
C GLU A 209 18.16 -24.96 22.62
N SER A 210 17.55 -23.89 22.09
CA SER A 210 16.25 -23.38 22.52
C SER A 210 15.12 -24.33 22.15
N LYS A 211 15.19 -24.90 20.93
CA LYS A 211 14.28 -25.95 20.47
C LYS A 211 14.37 -27.20 21.35
N ALA A 212 15.58 -27.69 21.64
CA ALA A 212 15.77 -28.85 22.52
C ALA A 212 15.22 -28.60 23.93
N ARG A 213 15.46 -27.41 24.51
CA ARG A 213 14.88 -27.03 25.81
C ARG A 213 13.35 -26.96 25.77
N SER A 214 12.80 -26.37 24.71
CA SER A 214 11.35 -26.25 24.54
C SER A 214 10.68 -27.60 24.33
N GLU A 215 11.32 -28.53 23.62
CA GLU A 215 10.85 -29.91 23.43
C GLU A 215 10.80 -30.67 24.75
N VAL A 216 11.84 -30.56 25.60
CA VAL A 216 11.85 -31.16 26.95
C VAL A 216 10.73 -30.58 27.83
N GLU A 217 10.51 -29.27 27.79
CA GLU A 217 9.44 -28.61 28.54
C GLU A 217 8.05 -28.98 28.00
N LEU A 218 7.89 -29.09 26.68
CA LEU A 218 6.64 -29.54 26.03
C LEU A 218 6.32 -31.00 26.35
N GLU A 219 7.32 -31.88 26.40
CA GLU A 219 7.16 -33.26 26.83
C GLU A 219 6.83 -33.38 28.33
N ALA A 220 7.39 -32.49 29.15
CA ALA A 220 7.13 -32.43 30.58
C ALA A 220 5.75 -31.85 30.93
N LEU A 221 5.23 -30.90 30.12
CA LEU A 221 3.96 -30.23 30.35
C LEU A 221 2.76 -31.17 30.61
N PRO A 222 2.44 -32.16 29.74
CA PRO A 222 1.32 -33.06 29.98
C PRO A 222 1.55 -33.93 31.22
N LYS A 223 2.80 -34.33 31.50
CA LYS A 223 3.14 -35.12 32.69
C LYS A 223 3.02 -34.30 33.98
N TYR A 224 3.46 -33.04 33.96
CA TYR A 224 3.30 -32.10 35.06
C TYR A 224 1.82 -31.80 35.33
N SER A 225 1.03 -31.54 34.27
CA SER A 225 -0.41 -31.34 34.40
C SER A 225 -1.08 -32.58 35.01
N ALA A 226 -0.69 -33.78 34.56
CA ALA A 226 -1.17 -35.03 35.13
C ALA A 226 -0.76 -35.20 36.60
N ALA A 227 0.47 -34.84 36.98
CA ALA A 227 0.94 -34.89 38.36
C ALA A 227 0.20 -33.89 39.27
N MET A 228 -0.05 -32.65 38.81
CA MET A 228 -0.84 -31.64 39.53
C MET A 228 -2.31 -32.06 39.68
N GLN A 229 -2.90 -32.64 38.63
CA GLN A 229 -4.25 -33.17 38.68
C GLN A 229 -4.35 -34.37 39.63
N ALA A 230 -3.37 -35.29 39.57
CA ALA A 230 -3.29 -36.42 40.48
C ALA A 230 -3.15 -35.96 41.94
N LEU A 231 -2.35 -34.93 42.21
CA LEU A 231 -2.18 -34.35 43.54
C LEU A 231 -3.46 -33.65 44.04
N THR A 232 -4.18 -32.94 43.15
CA THR A 232 -5.48 -32.31 43.48
C THR A 232 -6.53 -33.36 43.81
N GLN A 233 -6.63 -34.42 42.99
CA GLN A 233 -7.55 -35.53 43.23
C GLN A 233 -7.19 -36.30 44.51
N ALA A 234 -5.90 -36.52 44.76
CA ALA A 234 -5.45 -37.13 46.01
C ALA A 234 -5.85 -36.26 47.21
N ARG A 235 -5.66 -34.94 47.14
CA ARG A 235 -6.04 -33.98 48.18
C ARG A 235 -7.54 -34.02 48.49
N GLU A 236 -8.39 -34.04 47.46
CA GLU A 236 -9.86 -34.16 47.62
C GLU A 236 -10.26 -35.48 48.29
N LYS A 237 -9.67 -36.60 47.84
CA LYS A 237 -9.92 -37.92 48.45
C LYS A 237 -9.50 -37.96 49.92
N MET A 238 -8.33 -37.41 50.24
CA MET A 238 -7.84 -37.36 51.62
C MET A 238 -8.69 -36.47 52.53
N ALA A 239 -9.29 -35.40 52.01
CA ALA A 239 -10.16 -34.53 52.79
C ALA A 239 -11.46 -35.21 53.26
N GLY A 240 -11.88 -36.28 52.57
CA GLY A 240 -13.02 -37.12 52.97
C GLY A 240 -12.65 -38.31 53.88
N MET A 241 -11.34 -38.55 54.11
CA MET A 241 -10.86 -39.67 54.92
C MET A 241 -10.73 -39.26 56.39
N ALA A 242 -11.32 -40.05 57.28
CA ALA A 242 -11.28 -39.77 58.70
C ALA A 242 -9.85 -39.89 59.26
N GLY A 243 -9.33 -38.82 59.89
CA GLY A 243 -7.98 -38.79 60.48
C GLY A 243 -6.84 -38.34 59.56
N ALA A 244 -7.10 -38.03 58.28
CA ALA A 244 -6.09 -37.72 57.28
C ALA A 244 -5.67 -36.22 57.17
N ASP A 245 -6.00 -35.38 58.17
CA ASP A 245 -5.79 -33.93 58.12
C ASP A 245 -4.34 -33.50 57.85
N LYS A 246 -3.36 -34.32 58.30
CA LYS A 246 -1.94 -34.03 58.10
C LYS A 246 -1.53 -34.21 56.63
N GLN A 247 -2.08 -35.20 55.93
CA GLN A 247 -1.80 -35.48 54.53
C GLN A 247 -2.47 -34.47 53.60
N VAL A 248 -3.66 -33.98 53.97
CA VAL A 248 -4.33 -32.86 53.27
C VAL A 248 -3.47 -31.60 53.32
N LYS A 249 -2.94 -31.23 54.49
CA LYS A 249 -2.03 -30.08 54.62
C LYS A 249 -0.75 -30.22 53.80
N ALA A 250 -0.17 -31.43 53.73
CA ALA A 250 1.02 -31.70 52.92
C ALA A 250 0.72 -31.55 51.41
N ALA A 251 -0.44 -32.00 50.94
CA ALA A 251 -0.87 -31.81 49.57
C ALA A 251 -1.17 -30.34 49.24
N ASP A 252 -1.76 -29.58 50.16
CA ASP A 252 -2.01 -28.14 49.97
C ASP A 252 -0.71 -27.34 49.80
N ILE A 253 0.33 -27.68 50.56
CA ILE A 253 1.66 -27.08 50.42
C ILE A 253 2.26 -27.42 49.05
N ALA A 254 2.21 -28.68 48.63
CA ALA A 254 2.75 -29.10 47.32
C ALA A 254 1.99 -28.48 46.14
N LEU A 255 0.66 -28.34 46.24
CA LEU A 255 -0.16 -27.64 45.25
C LEU A 255 0.16 -26.14 45.19
N ALA A 256 0.42 -25.50 46.33
CA ALA A 256 0.80 -24.10 46.39
C ALA A 256 2.17 -23.85 45.74
N THR A 257 3.16 -24.69 46.04
CA THR A 257 4.51 -24.63 45.43
C THR A 257 4.48 -24.95 43.94
N GLY A 258 3.60 -25.85 43.53
CA GLY A 258 3.39 -26.24 42.13
C GLY A 258 2.63 -25.23 41.28
N ARG A 259 2.12 -24.10 41.82
CA ARG A 259 1.35 -23.12 41.03
C ARG A 259 2.19 -22.44 39.96
N LEU A 260 1.54 -22.14 38.84
CA LEU A 260 2.14 -21.34 37.77
C LEU A 260 2.34 -19.90 38.25
N GLY A 261 3.50 -19.32 37.93
CA GLY A 261 3.76 -17.90 38.04
C GLY A 261 2.98 -17.09 36.99
N LEU A 262 3.16 -15.77 37.02
CA LEU A 262 2.51 -14.83 36.08
C LEU A 262 2.93 -15.05 34.62
N ASP A 263 4.09 -15.67 34.40
CA ASP A 263 4.61 -16.09 33.09
C ASP A 263 3.99 -17.41 32.59
N GLY A 264 3.06 -18.00 33.37
CA GLY A 264 2.42 -19.26 33.05
C GLY A 264 3.36 -20.46 33.18
N ARG A 265 4.44 -20.37 33.97
CA ARG A 265 5.35 -21.50 34.24
C ARG A 265 5.56 -21.68 35.75
N PRO A 266 5.77 -22.91 36.25
CA PRO A 266 6.15 -23.13 37.64
C PRO A 266 7.60 -22.66 37.85
N SER A 267 7.94 -22.25 39.08
CA SER A 267 9.31 -21.80 39.40
C SER A 267 10.34 -22.89 39.10
N GLY A 268 11.18 -22.67 38.08
CA GLY A 268 12.19 -23.63 37.62
C GLY A 268 11.81 -24.48 36.40
N GLY A 269 10.63 -24.29 35.80
CA GLY A 269 10.18 -25.00 34.60
C GLY A 269 9.39 -26.29 34.89
N TYR A 270 8.65 -26.77 33.88
CA TYR A 270 7.76 -27.92 33.97
C TYR A 270 8.51 -29.21 34.28
N ALA A 271 9.70 -29.40 33.70
CA ALA A 271 10.51 -30.61 33.92
C ALA A 271 11.05 -30.71 35.36
N ALA A 272 11.51 -29.59 35.92
CA ALA A 272 12.02 -29.55 37.30
C ALA A 272 10.90 -29.77 38.32
N MET A 273 9.74 -29.12 38.11
CA MET A 273 8.60 -29.25 39.01
C MET A 273 7.96 -30.64 38.92
N LEU A 274 7.91 -31.24 37.72
CA LEU A 274 7.48 -32.62 37.53
C LEU A 274 8.29 -33.59 38.40
N LYS A 275 9.62 -33.42 38.47
CA LYS A 275 10.48 -34.28 39.29
C LYS A 275 10.15 -34.22 40.80
N GLN A 276 9.57 -33.11 41.27
CA GLN A 276 9.15 -32.96 42.67
C GLN A 276 7.75 -33.52 42.93
N LEU A 277 6.86 -33.47 41.93
CA LEU A 277 5.46 -33.87 42.06
C LEU A 277 5.21 -35.34 41.67
N ASP A 278 6.06 -35.92 40.83
CA ASP A 278 5.91 -37.29 40.34
C ASP A 278 5.95 -38.29 41.50
N GLY A 279 4.93 -39.13 41.59
CA GLY A 279 4.73 -40.10 42.68
C GLY A 279 4.27 -39.52 44.03
N LEU A 280 4.30 -38.19 44.25
CA LEU A 280 3.96 -37.58 45.54
C LEU A 280 2.48 -37.77 45.92
N ALA A 281 1.59 -37.61 44.94
CA ALA A 281 0.15 -37.79 45.14
C ALA A 281 -0.21 -39.18 45.66
N LYS A 282 0.45 -40.22 45.10
CA LYS A 282 0.25 -41.62 45.50
C LYS A 282 0.77 -41.86 46.91
N ALA A 283 1.98 -41.40 47.22
CA ALA A 283 2.58 -41.56 48.54
C ALA A 283 1.72 -40.94 49.66
N LEU A 284 1.14 -39.76 49.42
CA LEU A 284 0.25 -39.10 50.38
C LEU A 284 -1.07 -39.85 50.55
N LEU A 285 -1.69 -40.30 49.45
CA LEU A 285 -2.96 -41.03 49.48
C LEU A 285 -2.82 -42.41 50.16
N ASP A 286 -1.74 -43.14 49.89
CA ASP A 286 -1.46 -44.44 50.53
C ASP A 286 -1.36 -44.27 52.06
N LYS A 287 -0.66 -43.22 52.51
CA LYS A 287 -0.53 -42.93 53.95
C LYS A 287 -1.84 -42.47 54.59
N ALA A 288 -2.66 -41.68 53.88
CA ALA A 288 -3.98 -41.27 54.37
C ALA A 288 -4.94 -42.47 54.50
N THR A 289 -4.87 -43.41 53.56
CA THR A 289 -5.68 -44.63 53.56
C THR A 289 -5.35 -45.50 54.77
N GLU A 290 -4.07 -45.70 55.08
CA GLU A 290 -3.60 -46.41 56.28
C GLU A 290 -4.21 -45.82 57.56
N VAL A 291 -4.14 -44.49 57.71
CA VAL A 291 -4.67 -43.77 58.89
C VAL A 291 -6.20 -43.86 59.00
N SER A 292 -6.91 -43.81 57.87
CA SER A 292 -8.38 -43.91 57.87
C SER A 292 -8.88 -45.31 58.22
N VAL A 293 -8.17 -46.36 57.81
CA VAL A 293 -8.51 -47.76 58.14
C VAL A 293 -8.39 -48.00 59.65
N GLU A 294 -7.34 -47.49 60.28
CA GLU A 294 -7.15 -47.53 61.73
C GLU A 294 -8.32 -46.83 62.46
N PHE A 295 -8.76 -45.68 61.95
CA PHE A 295 -9.87 -44.91 62.54
C PHE A 295 -11.23 -45.63 62.44
N VAL A 296 -11.55 -46.23 61.29
CA VAL A 296 -12.84 -46.92 61.07
C VAL A 296 -12.92 -48.25 61.83
N THR A 297 -11.81 -49.00 61.89
CA THR A 297 -11.73 -50.30 62.61
C THR A 297 -11.96 -50.13 64.11
N ALA A 298 -11.57 -48.99 64.68
CA ALA A 298 -11.85 -48.65 66.09
C ALA A 298 -13.35 -48.41 66.36
N ARG A 299 -14.14 -48.07 65.35
CA ARG A 299 -15.55 -47.66 65.49
C ARG A 299 -16.54 -48.79 65.18
N THR A 300 -16.26 -49.64 64.19
CA THR A 300 -17.16 -50.74 63.75
C THR A 300 -17.20 -51.95 64.70
N SER A 301 -16.26 -52.10 65.63
CA SER A 301 -16.21 -53.20 66.61
C SER A 301 -17.27 -53.12 67.73
N THR A 302 -18.11 -52.08 67.76
CA THR A 302 -19.03 -51.79 68.87
C THR A 302 -20.52 -52.01 68.57
N ILE A 303 -20.93 -52.31 67.33
CA ILE A 303 -22.35 -52.43 66.92
C ILE A 303 -22.68 -53.84 66.39
N PRO A 304 -23.46 -54.66 67.13
CA PRO A 304 -23.81 -56.03 66.73
C PRO A 304 -24.66 -56.08 65.44
N GLY A 305 -24.28 -56.92 64.48
CA GLY A 305 -25.04 -57.19 63.25
C GLY A 305 -24.68 -56.31 62.04
N LEU A 306 -23.96 -55.21 62.24
CA LEU A 306 -23.58 -54.28 61.17
C LEU A 306 -22.66 -54.92 60.12
N ALA A 307 -21.77 -55.82 60.53
CA ALA A 307 -20.83 -56.51 59.63
C ALA A 307 -21.52 -57.38 58.56
N LYS A 308 -22.69 -57.98 58.86
CA LYS A 308 -23.44 -58.76 57.87
C LYS A 308 -24.12 -57.88 56.83
N LEU A 309 -24.59 -56.70 57.25
CA LEU A 309 -25.28 -55.74 56.39
C LEU A 309 -24.29 -54.97 55.51
N GLU A 310 -23.10 -54.67 56.05
CA GLU A 310 -21.95 -54.16 55.32
C GLU A 310 -21.53 -55.14 54.21
N GLN A 311 -21.42 -56.44 54.50
CA GLN A 311 -21.07 -57.44 53.49
C GLN A 311 -22.11 -57.50 52.37
N LYS A 312 -23.40 -57.47 52.71
CA LYS A 312 -24.49 -57.44 51.73
C LYS A 312 -24.45 -56.19 50.83
N ALA A 313 -24.11 -55.04 51.40
CA ALA A 313 -23.91 -53.81 50.64
C ALA A 313 -22.69 -53.92 49.71
N LYS A 314 -21.57 -54.51 50.17
CA LYS A 314 -20.38 -54.75 49.33
C LYS A 314 -20.69 -55.65 48.13
N ASP A 315 -21.46 -56.73 48.32
CA ASP A 315 -21.83 -57.66 47.25
C ASP A 315 -22.73 -56.98 46.18
N LYS A 316 -23.63 -56.10 46.63
CA LYS A 316 -24.51 -55.32 45.75
C LYS A 316 -23.78 -54.18 45.03
N MET A 317 -22.85 -53.52 45.72
CA MET A 317 -21.93 -52.56 45.12
C MET A 317 -21.10 -53.23 44.02
N LEU A 318 -20.60 -54.45 44.25
CA LEU A 318 -19.86 -55.22 43.25
C LEU A 318 -20.72 -55.50 42.00
N SER A 319 -21.99 -55.86 42.21
CA SER A 319 -22.95 -56.10 41.13
C SER A 319 -23.26 -54.83 40.33
N PHE A 320 -23.40 -53.69 40.99
CA PHE A 320 -23.54 -52.37 40.38
C PHE A 320 -22.28 -51.95 39.61
N MET A 321 -21.11 -52.18 40.20
CA MET A 321 -19.81 -51.89 39.57
C MET A 321 -19.52 -52.76 38.35
N ASN A 322 -20.10 -53.95 38.24
CA ASN A 322 -19.94 -54.80 37.06
C ASN A 322 -20.63 -54.25 35.81
N VAL A 323 -21.57 -53.29 35.96
CA VAL A 323 -22.30 -52.68 34.85
C VAL A 323 -22.10 -51.16 34.75
N HIS A 324 -21.43 -50.53 35.72
CA HIS A 324 -21.13 -49.09 35.77
C HIS A 324 -19.61 -48.84 35.74
N PRO A 325 -19.14 -47.64 35.36
CA PRO A 325 -17.71 -47.32 35.28
C PRO A 325 -16.94 -47.60 36.58
N PRO A 326 -15.71 -48.18 36.53
CA PRO A 326 -14.84 -48.37 37.69
C PRO A 326 -14.54 -47.06 38.45
N ALA A 327 -14.64 -45.91 37.79
CA ALA A 327 -14.47 -44.60 38.42
C ALA A 327 -15.53 -44.29 39.50
N GLN A 328 -16.72 -44.91 39.41
CA GLN A 328 -17.76 -44.77 40.43
C GLN A 328 -17.46 -45.60 41.68
N ALA A 329 -16.51 -46.54 41.62
CA ALA A 329 -16.12 -47.38 42.76
C ALA A 329 -15.74 -46.56 43.99
N GLY A 330 -14.95 -45.49 43.79
CA GLY A 330 -14.51 -44.64 44.89
C GLY A 330 -15.66 -43.89 45.56
N ALA A 331 -16.59 -43.34 44.76
CA ALA A 331 -17.77 -42.64 45.29
C ALA A 331 -18.74 -43.60 45.98
N GLN A 332 -18.88 -44.84 45.48
CA GLN A 332 -19.72 -45.85 46.11
C GLN A 332 -19.07 -46.46 47.37
N GLN A 333 -17.74 -46.60 47.38
CA GLN A 333 -16.98 -46.94 48.59
C GLN A 333 -17.06 -45.83 49.63
N GLU A 334 -17.03 -44.56 49.21
CA GLU A 334 -17.22 -43.40 50.10
C GLU A 334 -18.66 -43.29 50.60
N ALA A 335 -19.67 -43.58 49.77
CA ALA A 335 -21.07 -43.64 50.18
C ALA A 335 -21.33 -44.80 51.15
N LEU A 336 -20.68 -45.94 50.93
CA LEU A 336 -20.66 -47.08 51.86
C LEU A 336 -19.98 -46.69 53.19
N ALA A 337 -18.83 -46.01 53.13
CA ALA A 337 -18.12 -45.53 54.32
C ALA A 337 -18.93 -44.47 55.09
N LYS A 338 -19.62 -43.56 54.40
CA LYS A 338 -20.54 -42.56 54.99
C LYS A 338 -21.75 -43.24 55.64
N ALA A 339 -22.33 -44.24 54.99
CA ALA A 339 -23.43 -45.03 55.54
C ALA A 339 -23.00 -45.82 56.80
N LEU A 340 -21.73 -46.25 56.88
CA LEU A 340 -21.19 -46.96 58.06
C LEU A 340 -20.90 -46.05 59.26
N ILE A 341 -20.74 -44.74 59.04
CA ILE A 341 -20.51 -43.74 60.12
C ILE A 341 -21.76 -42.90 60.42
N ASP A 342 -22.88 -43.16 59.74
CA ASP A 342 -24.18 -42.53 59.94
C ASP A 342 -24.74 -42.82 61.35
N PRO A 343 -25.52 -41.91 61.96
CA PRO A 343 -26.17 -42.17 63.25
C PRO A 343 -27.07 -43.42 63.27
N ASP A 344 -27.66 -43.80 62.13
CA ASP A 344 -28.37 -45.07 61.94
C ASP A 344 -27.80 -45.82 60.71
N PRO A 345 -26.67 -46.54 60.89
CA PRO A 345 -25.96 -47.14 59.78
C PRO A 345 -26.71 -48.32 59.17
N THR A 346 -27.73 -48.86 59.84
CA THR A 346 -28.58 -49.94 59.32
C THR A 346 -29.58 -49.42 58.29
N ALA A 347 -30.23 -48.28 58.57
CA ALA A 347 -31.14 -47.63 57.62
C ALA A 347 -30.39 -47.10 56.38
N ALA A 348 -29.26 -46.44 56.59
CA ALA A 348 -28.45 -45.86 55.51
C ALA A 348 -27.92 -46.92 54.53
N LEU A 349 -27.46 -48.09 55.03
CA LEU A 349 -26.98 -49.17 54.16
C LEU A 349 -28.09 -49.82 53.33
N ASN A 350 -29.32 -49.94 53.86
CA ASN A 350 -30.44 -50.52 53.13
C ASN A 350 -30.95 -49.62 51.99
N ASP A 351 -30.99 -48.30 52.20
CA ASP A 351 -31.33 -47.32 51.15
C ASP A 351 -30.29 -47.33 50.02
N LEU A 352 -29.01 -47.44 50.38
CA LEU A 352 -27.90 -47.52 49.42
C LEU A 352 -28.00 -48.78 48.53
N ILE A 353 -28.32 -49.93 49.13
CA ILE A 353 -28.56 -51.19 48.41
C ILE A 353 -29.72 -51.05 47.40
N GLY A 354 -30.82 -50.39 47.79
CA GLY A 354 -31.99 -50.19 46.92
C GLY A 354 -31.69 -49.33 45.68
N LYS A 355 -30.88 -48.28 45.84
CA LYS A 355 -30.44 -47.40 44.74
C LYS A 355 -29.55 -48.12 43.73
N TRP A 356 -28.67 -48.99 44.21
CA TRP A 356 -27.82 -49.80 43.34
C TRP A 356 -28.62 -50.81 42.50
N ASP A 357 -29.64 -51.44 43.07
CA ASP A 357 -30.48 -52.39 42.32
C ASP A 357 -31.27 -51.71 41.17
N GLN A 358 -31.74 -50.45 41.35
CA GLN A 358 -32.39 -49.68 40.27
C GLN A 358 -31.42 -49.23 39.16
N GLY A 359 -30.18 -48.91 39.51
CA GLY A 359 -29.16 -48.46 38.55
C GLY A 359 -28.68 -49.55 37.60
N VAL A 360 -28.73 -50.83 38.01
CA VAL A 360 -28.36 -51.98 37.15
C VAL A 360 -29.37 -52.20 36.03
N VAL A 361 -30.66 -51.95 36.28
CA VAL A 361 -31.75 -52.14 35.31
C VAL A 361 -31.72 -51.06 34.22
N SER A 362 -31.42 -49.81 34.59
CA SER A 362 -31.43 -48.64 33.69
C SER A 362 -30.30 -48.64 32.65
N GLN A 363 -29.17 -49.27 32.96
CA GLN A 363 -27.97 -49.24 32.12
C GLN A 363 -28.07 -50.17 30.89
N ARG A 364 -28.80 -51.28 31.00
CA ARG A 364 -29.01 -52.23 29.88
C ARG A 364 -29.81 -51.64 28.72
N GLU A 365 -30.63 -50.63 28.96
CA GLU A 365 -31.40 -49.94 27.90
C GLU A 365 -30.53 -48.94 27.11
N ILE A 366 -29.51 -48.36 27.75
CA ILE A 366 -28.57 -47.40 27.13
C ILE A 366 -27.60 -48.12 26.18
N ASP A 367 -27.18 -49.34 26.52
CA ASP A 367 -26.22 -50.13 25.74
C ASP A 367 -26.72 -50.45 24.31
N MET A 368 -28.03 -50.65 24.12
CA MET A 368 -28.61 -50.91 22.79
C MET A 368 -28.61 -49.68 21.87
N LEU A 369 -28.74 -48.47 22.42
CA LEU A 369 -28.74 -47.22 21.64
C LEU A 369 -27.34 -46.81 21.16
N LEU A 370 -26.30 -47.14 21.92
CA LEU A 370 -24.91 -46.77 21.59
C LEU A 370 -24.37 -47.54 20.38
N VAL A 371 -24.72 -48.82 20.26
CA VAL A 371 -24.29 -49.71 19.15
C VAL A 371 -24.80 -49.20 17.80
N GLY A 372 -26.05 -48.72 17.73
CA GLY A 372 -26.64 -48.20 16.50
C GLY A 372 -25.98 -46.90 15.98
N LYS A 373 -25.57 -45.98 16.87
CA LYS A 373 -24.92 -44.73 16.46
C LYS A 373 -23.46 -44.90 16.04
N MET A 374 -22.74 -45.85 16.64
CA MET A 374 -21.35 -46.16 16.25
C MET A 374 -21.26 -46.72 14.82
N ALA A 375 -22.23 -47.55 14.41
CA ALA A 375 -22.26 -48.10 13.05
C ALA A 375 -22.34 -46.98 11.98
N ARG A 376 -23.18 -45.98 12.19
CA ARG A 376 -23.37 -44.85 11.27
C ARG A 376 -22.16 -43.91 11.19
N MET A 377 -21.43 -43.73 12.29
CA MET A 377 -20.21 -42.92 12.32
C MET A 377 -19.08 -43.57 11.51
N ILE A 378 -18.94 -44.90 11.57
CA ILE A 378 -17.93 -45.64 10.79
C ILE A 378 -18.19 -45.51 9.28
N GLU A 379 -19.45 -45.44 8.87
CA GLU A 379 -19.86 -45.27 7.47
C GLU A 379 -19.50 -43.87 6.92
N LEU A 380 -19.80 -42.81 7.67
CA LEU A 380 -19.45 -41.42 7.31
C LEU A 380 -17.93 -41.15 7.26
N VAL A 381 -17.15 -41.82 8.10
CA VAL A 381 -15.67 -41.72 8.07
C VAL A 381 -15.10 -42.33 6.79
N LYS A 382 -15.68 -43.43 6.29
CA LYS A 382 -15.28 -44.04 5.01
C LYS A 382 -15.62 -43.15 3.80
N GLU A 383 -16.72 -42.41 3.85
CA GLU A 383 -17.06 -41.43 2.81
C GLU A 383 -16.07 -40.26 2.77
N LEU A 384 -15.62 -39.78 3.94
CA LEU A 384 -14.60 -38.73 4.06
C LEU A 384 -13.21 -39.17 3.57
N GLU A 385 -12.82 -40.42 3.83
CA GLU A 385 -11.55 -40.99 3.36
C GLU A 385 -11.43 -41.00 1.82
N ASN A 386 -12.55 -41.12 1.11
CA ASN A 386 -12.57 -41.11 -0.35
C ASN A 386 -12.44 -39.71 -0.97
N LEU A 387 -12.66 -38.63 -0.21
CA LEU A 387 -12.69 -37.25 -0.73
C LEU A 387 -11.40 -36.44 -0.46
N HIS A 388 -10.68 -36.67 0.66
CA HIS A 388 -9.41 -35.98 0.96
C HIS A 388 -8.51 -36.77 1.95
N PRO A 389 -7.22 -37.07 1.64
CA PRO A 389 -6.46 -38.03 2.45
C PRO A 389 -5.73 -37.54 3.73
N ALA A 390 -5.46 -36.24 3.94
CA ALA A 390 -4.24 -35.90 4.72
C ALA A 390 -4.39 -35.25 6.12
N ALA A 391 -5.43 -34.48 6.47
CA ALA A 391 -5.37 -33.69 7.71
C ALA A 391 -6.66 -33.68 8.57
N ALA A 392 -7.84 -33.58 7.96
CA ALA A 392 -9.11 -33.55 8.69
C ALA A 392 -9.62 -34.96 9.05
N THR A 393 -9.32 -35.95 8.22
CA THR A 393 -9.51 -37.39 8.48
C THR A 393 -8.83 -37.78 9.79
N MET A 394 -7.63 -37.25 10.05
CA MET A 394 -6.89 -37.45 11.29
C MET A 394 -7.53 -36.76 12.50
N ALA A 395 -8.24 -35.64 12.34
CA ALA A 395 -8.94 -34.96 13.44
C ALA A 395 -10.24 -35.69 13.84
N ALA A 396 -10.99 -36.20 12.85
CA ALA A 396 -12.17 -37.03 13.08
C ALA A 396 -11.78 -38.40 13.67
N LEU A 397 -10.72 -39.04 13.14
CA LEU A 397 -10.16 -40.28 13.67
C LEU A 397 -9.57 -40.12 15.07
N ARG A 398 -9.01 -38.96 15.42
CA ARG A 398 -8.53 -38.66 16.79
C ARG A 398 -9.63 -38.68 17.85
N ASN A 399 -10.90 -38.54 17.47
CA ASN A 399 -12.03 -38.66 18.40
C ASN A 399 -12.56 -40.10 18.54
N VAL A 400 -12.17 -41.02 17.66
CA VAL A 400 -12.55 -42.44 17.71
C VAL A 400 -11.87 -43.14 18.90
N GLU A 401 -10.65 -42.74 19.25
CA GLU A 401 -9.92 -43.35 20.36
C GLU A 401 -10.47 -42.93 21.74
N PRO A 402 -10.79 -41.66 22.03
CA PRO A 402 -11.60 -41.26 23.18
C PRO A 402 -12.95 -41.96 23.22
N LEU A 403 -13.63 -42.14 22.07
CA LEU A 403 -14.89 -42.88 21.99
C LEU A 403 -14.74 -44.34 22.39
N ASN A 404 -13.69 -45.02 21.89
CA ASN A 404 -13.37 -46.40 22.24
C ASN A 404 -12.95 -46.51 23.72
N ARG A 405 -12.21 -45.54 24.25
CA ARG A 405 -11.85 -45.48 25.68
C ARG A 405 -13.07 -45.26 26.56
N LEU A 406 -13.97 -44.34 26.21
CA LEU A 406 -15.21 -44.07 26.95
C LEU A 406 -16.19 -45.23 26.87
N ARG A 407 -16.25 -45.93 25.73
CA ARG A 407 -16.99 -47.19 25.58
C ARG A 407 -16.42 -48.27 26.50
N ASN A 408 -15.10 -48.46 26.48
CA ASN A 408 -14.42 -49.45 27.32
C ASN A 408 -14.44 -49.06 28.82
N ALA A 409 -14.68 -47.79 29.14
CA ALA A 409 -14.84 -47.27 30.49
C ALA A 409 -16.31 -47.23 30.97
N ASN A 410 -17.27 -47.71 30.17
CA ASN A 410 -18.72 -47.68 30.44
C ASN A 410 -19.32 -46.27 30.64
N GLU A 411 -18.72 -45.21 30.08
CA GLU A 411 -19.21 -43.83 30.18
C GLU A 411 -20.20 -43.49 29.05
N PHE A 412 -21.26 -44.28 28.95
CA PHE A 412 -22.14 -44.36 27.78
C PHE A 412 -22.79 -43.04 27.36
N ASN A 413 -23.24 -42.19 28.30
CA ASN A 413 -23.84 -40.90 27.97
C ASN A 413 -22.83 -39.91 27.37
N GLN A 414 -21.58 -39.95 27.84
CA GLN A 414 -20.51 -39.12 27.29
C GLN A 414 -20.04 -39.66 25.94
N ALA A 415 -19.94 -40.98 25.81
CA ALA A 415 -19.66 -41.66 24.55
C ALA A 415 -20.74 -41.35 23.48
N LEU A 416 -22.03 -41.32 23.86
CA LEU A 416 -23.15 -40.99 22.97
C LEU A 416 -23.11 -39.52 22.53
N LEU A 417 -22.79 -38.60 23.45
CA LEU A 417 -22.66 -37.18 23.17
C LEU A 417 -21.45 -36.91 22.25
N LEU A 418 -20.32 -37.56 22.50
CA LEU A 418 -19.12 -37.48 21.66
C LEU A 418 -19.35 -38.10 20.28
N ALA A 419 -20.02 -39.25 20.20
CA ALA A 419 -20.44 -39.84 18.93
C ALA A 419 -21.29 -38.87 18.12
N THR A 420 -22.30 -38.28 18.75
CA THR A 420 -23.23 -37.34 18.09
C THR A 420 -22.50 -36.07 17.63
N ARG A 421 -21.60 -35.51 18.45
CA ARG A 421 -20.79 -34.34 18.09
C ARG A 421 -19.77 -34.65 16.98
N ALA A 422 -19.14 -35.83 17.03
CA ALA A 422 -18.20 -36.26 16.00
C ALA A 422 -18.91 -36.50 14.67
N THR A 423 -20.11 -37.11 14.68
CA THR A 423 -20.93 -37.29 13.48
C THR A 423 -21.35 -35.94 12.90
N GLN A 424 -21.82 -34.99 13.71
CA GLN A 424 -22.19 -33.66 13.22
C GLN A 424 -20.99 -32.90 12.65
N ALA A 425 -19.85 -32.91 13.34
CA ALA A 425 -18.63 -32.27 12.86
C ALA A 425 -18.13 -32.86 11.53
N ALA A 426 -18.28 -34.19 11.34
CA ALA A 426 -17.96 -34.86 10.10
C ALA A 426 -18.87 -34.42 8.94
N VAL A 427 -20.18 -34.28 9.20
CA VAL A 427 -21.16 -33.79 8.21
C VAL A 427 -20.90 -32.33 7.84
N ASP A 428 -20.74 -31.45 8.84
CA ASP A 428 -20.47 -30.02 8.62
C ASP A 428 -19.17 -29.82 7.81
N TYR A 429 -18.16 -30.65 8.06
CA TYR A 429 -16.90 -30.60 7.32
C TYR A 429 -17.06 -31.10 5.87
N LEU A 430 -17.84 -32.16 5.66
CA LEU A 430 -18.13 -32.69 4.33
C LEU A 430 -18.78 -31.62 3.44
N GLU A 431 -19.78 -30.91 3.98
CA GLU A 431 -20.46 -29.82 3.27
C GLU A 431 -19.48 -28.69 2.88
N VAL A 432 -18.61 -28.28 3.81
CA VAL A 432 -17.59 -27.23 3.55
C VAL A 432 -16.55 -27.69 2.54
N ALA A 433 -16.09 -28.93 2.62
CA ALA A 433 -15.09 -29.48 1.69
C ALA A 433 -15.64 -29.61 0.27
N THR A 434 -16.90 -30.04 0.12
CA THR A 434 -17.56 -30.11 -1.19
C THR A 434 -17.73 -28.72 -1.80
N ASP A 435 -18.20 -27.74 -1.02
CA ASP A 435 -18.35 -26.34 -1.46
C ASP A 435 -17.01 -25.71 -1.88
N LEU A 436 -15.94 -25.92 -1.11
CA LEU A 436 -14.59 -25.44 -1.46
C LEU A 436 -14.04 -26.07 -2.73
N ASN A 437 -14.28 -27.37 -2.94
CA ASN A 437 -13.84 -28.08 -4.15
C ASN A 437 -14.59 -27.61 -5.39
N ASP A 438 -15.90 -27.37 -5.29
CA ASP A 438 -16.70 -26.85 -6.40
C ASP A 438 -16.31 -25.40 -6.76
N LYS A 439 -16.06 -24.56 -5.74
CA LYS A 439 -15.51 -23.21 -5.93
C LYS A 439 -14.14 -23.24 -6.58
N TRP A 440 -13.29 -24.18 -6.20
CA TRP A 440 -11.97 -24.33 -6.81
C TRP A 440 -12.04 -24.75 -8.28
N LYS A 441 -12.92 -25.69 -8.64
CA LYS A 441 -13.13 -26.06 -10.06
C LYS A 441 -13.55 -24.85 -10.90
N LEU A 442 -14.43 -24.00 -10.37
CA LEU A 442 -14.81 -22.75 -11.02
C LEU A 442 -13.60 -21.80 -11.14
N ALA A 443 -12.90 -21.55 -10.04
CA ALA A 443 -11.71 -20.70 -9.98
C ALA A 443 -10.59 -21.18 -10.92
N GLN A 444 -10.40 -22.49 -11.08
CA GLN A 444 -9.43 -23.08 -11.98
C GLN A 444 -9.74 -22.75 -13.46
N SER A 445 -11.03 -22.75 -13.84
CA SER A 445 -11.43 -22.32 -15.19
C SER A 445 -11.19 -20.83 -15.41
N GLU A 446 -11.45 -19.99 -14.41
CA GLU A 446 -11.21 -18.54 -14.47
C GLU A 446 -9.73 -18.20 -14.52
N LEU A 447 -8.89 -18.93 -13.78
CA LEU A 447 -7.43 -18.82 -13.86
C LEU A 447 -6.91 -19.16 -15.25
N GLY A 448 -7.53 -20.13 -15.93
CA GLY A 448 -7.24 -20.42 -17.35
C GLY A 448 -7.43 -19.18 -18.23
N ASN A 449 -8.60 -18.54 -18.13
CA ASN A 449 -8.89 -17.30 -18.86
C ASN A 449 -7.92 -16.17 -18.50
N CYS A 450 -7.58 -16.01 -17.22
CA CYS A 450 -6.61 -15.02 -16.75
C CYS A 450 -5.22 -15.24 -17.36
N LYS A 451 -4.78 -16.51 -17.45
CA LYS A 451 -3.50 -16.87 -18.07
C LYS A 451 -3.51 -16.53 -19.55
N ASP A 452 -4.56 -16.86 -20.28
CA ASP A 452 -4.64 -16.61 -21.72
C ASP A 452 -4.63 -15.10 -22.01
N GLN A 453 -5.38 -14.32 -21.23
CA GLN A 453 -5.39 -12.86 -21.32
C GLN A 453 -4.03 -12.24 -20.99
N ALA A 454 -3.38 -12.69 -19.91
CA ALA A 454 -2.06 -12.20 -19.53
C ALA A 454 -0.98 -12.63 -20.54
N THR A 455 -1.07 -13.83 -21.11
CA THR A 455 -0.13 -14.30 -22.15
C THR A 455 -0.26 -13.47 -23.42
N ARG A 456 -1.48 -13.09 -23.79
CA ARG A 456 -1.71 -12.21 -24.95
C ARG A 456 -1.02 -10.85 -24.81
N TRP A 457 -1.08 -10.23 -23.62
CA TRP A 457 -0.45 -8.93 -23.38
C TRP A 457 1.06 -9.01 -23.09
N ALA A 458 1.62 -10.22 -22.91
CA ALA A 458 3.03 -10.44 -22.58
C ALA A 458 4.01 -9.88 -23.64
N ASP A 459 3.56 -9.84 -24.90
CA ASP A 459 4.36 -9.41 -26.04
C ASP A 459 4.22 -7.92 -26.35
N TRP A 460 3.32 -7.20 -25.67
CA TRP A 460 3.18 -5.75 -25.80
C TRP A 460 4.15 -5.03 -24.83
N PRO A 461 5.18 -4.30 -25.30
CA PRO A 461 6.28 -3.83 -24.43
C PRO A 461 5.84 -3.03 -23.19
N PRO A 462 4.87 -2.10 -23.28
CA PRO A 462 4.38 -1.35 -22.12
C PRO A 462 3.68 -2.20 -21.04
N LEU A 463 3.05 -3.31 -21.42
CA LEU A 463 2.25 -4.16 -20.53
C LEU A 463 2.93 -5.50 -20.22
N GLY A 464 3.95 -5.87 -20.98
CA GLY A 464 4.47 -7.23 -21.04
C GLY A 464 5.19 -7.69 -19.78
N SER A 465 5.77 -6.77 -19.00
CA SER A 465 6.38 -7.11 -17.71
C SER A 465 5.33 -7.55 -16.69
N GLU A 466 4.25 -6.79 -16.55
CA GLU A 466 3.15 -7.09 -15.64
C GLU A 466 2.34 -8.30 -16.10
N ALA A 467 2.05 -8.39 -17.39
CA ALA A 467 1.34 -9.51 -17.98
C ALA A 467 2.10 -10.85 -17.78
N ARG A 468 3.44 -10.87 -17.97
CA ARG A 468 4.27 -12.05 -17.66
C ARG A 468 4.30 -12.39 -16.17
N SER A 469 4.31 -11.38 -15.29
CA SER A 469 4.21 -11.61 -13.84
C SER A 469 2.87 -12.28 -13.50
N ILE A 470 1.76 -11.79 -14.03
CA ILE A 470 0.42 -12.35 -13.78
C ILE A 470 0.33 -13.79 -14.29
N ALA A 471 0.82 -14.08 -15.49
CA ALA A 471 0.88 -15.45 -16.02
C ALA A 471 1.71 -16.38 -15.12
N GLY A 472 2.84 -15.89 -14.60
CA GLY A 472 3.66 -16.62 -13.62
C GLY A 472 2.92 -16.91 -12.30
N ASP A 473 2.12 -15.96 -11.82
CA ASP A 473 1.32 -16.12 -10.60
C ASP A 473 0.19 -17.13 -10.77
N VAL A 474 -0.46 -17.16 -11.94
CA VAL A 474 -1.44 -18.20 -12.28
C VAL A 474 -0.78 -19.58 -12.22
N ILE A 475 0.38 -19.74 -12.86
CA ILE A 475 1.10 -21.03 -12.87
C ILE A 475 1.49 -21.45 -11.45
N ARG A 476 2.02 -20.53 -10.65
CA ARG A 476 2.37 -20.79 -9.24
C ARG A 476 1.17 -21.22 -8.42
N THR A 477 0.02 -20.57 -8.60
CA THR A 477 -1.20 -20.88 -7.84
C THR A 477 -1.75 -22.26 -8.21
N LEU A 478 -1.79 -22.58 -9.51
CA LEU A 478 -2.21 -23.90 -10.00
C LEU A 478 -1.26 -25.01 -9.52
N ASP A 479 0.06 -24.79 -9.59
CA ASP A 479 1.09 -25.75 -9.17
C ASP A 479 1.10 -25.95 -7.63
N ALA A 480 0.86 -24.88 -6.86
CA ALA A 480 0.72 -24.97 -5.40
C ALA A 480 -0.46 -25.88 -5.00
N VAL A 481 -1.63 -25.71 -5.64
CA VAL A 481 -2.78 -26.57 -5.36
C VAL A 481 -2.55 -28.00 -5.83
N ALA A 482 -1.93 -28.21 -7.00
CA ALA A 482 -1.54 -29.54 -7.47
C ALA A 482 -0.58 -30.25 -6.49
N LYS A 483 0.21 -29.49 -5.73
CA LYS A 483 1.13 -29.98 -4.67
C LYS A 483 0.48 -30.06 -3.28
N GLY A 484 -0.83 -29.86 -3.17
CA GLY A 484 -1.59 -30.01 -1.92
C GLY A 484 -1.62 -28.77 -1.03
N ALA A 485 -1.44 -27.56 -1.58
CA ALA A 485 -1.67 -26.32 -0.85
C ALA A 485 -3.16 -26.13 -0.47
N ASP A 486 -3.40 -25.28 0.53
CA ASP A 486 -4.73 -24.97 1.06
C ASP A 486 -5.64 -24.27 0.02
N LEU A 487 -6.85 -24.81 -0.18
CA LEU A 487 -7.82 -24.33 -1.18
C LEU A 487 -8.32 -22.89 -0.91
N PRO A 488 -8.68 -22.49 0.33
CA PRO A 488 -8.94 -21.09 0.68
C PRO A 488 -7.85 -20.11 0.26
N GLY A 489 -6.58 -20.40 0.56
CA GLY A 489 -5.46 -19.54 0.17
C GLY A 489 -5.31 -19.43 -1.36
N ALA A 490 -5.62 -20.50 -2.09
CA ALA A 490 -5.62 -20.49 -3.54
C ALA A 490 -6.79 -19.69 -4.14
N LEU A 491 -7.98 -19.75 -3.55
CA LEU A 491 -9.13 -18.92 -3.95
C LEU A 491 -8.84 -17.43 -3.75
N ASP A 492 -8.22 -17.05 -2.64
CA ASP A 492 -7.79 -15.66 -2.39
C ASP A 492 -6.68 -15.19 -3.36
N ALA A 493 -5.79 -16.10 -3.77
CA ALA A 493 -4.81 -15.81 -4.81
C ALA A 493 -5.49 -15.61 -6.18
N THR A 494 -6.50 -16.43 -6.51
CA THR A 494 -7.28 -16.29 -7.74
C THR A 494 -7.97 -14.94 -7.84
N GLU A 495 -8.64 -14.47 -6.79
CA GLU A 495 -9.30 -13.16 -6.82
C GLU A 495 -8.32 -12.00 -6.99
N ARG A 496 -7.14 -12.08 -6.35
CA ARG A 496 -6.07 -11.09 -6.56
C ARG A 496 -5.53 -11.11 -7.99
N ILE A 497 -5.37 -12.29 -8.58
CA ILE A 497 -4.96 -12.44 -9.99
C ILE A 497 -6.03 -11.84 -10.92
N LYS A 498 -7.31 -12.11 -10.68
CA LYS A 498 -8.43 -11.55 -11.48
C LYS A 498 -8.42 -10.03 -11.44
N GLN A 499 -8.28 -9.43 -10.26
CA GLN A 499 -8.19 -7.97 -10.12
C GLN A 499 -7.02 -7.38 -10.91
N ARG A 500 -5.85 -8.03 -10.88
CA ARG A 500 -4.68 -7.59 -11.64
C ARG A 500 -4.87 -7.73 -13.15
N VAL A 501 -5.53 -8.79 -13.62
CA VAL A 501 -5.90 -8.92 -15.03
C VAL A 501 -6.89 -7.84 -15.45
N THR A 502 -7.88 -7.50 -14.63
CA THR A 502 -8.79 -6.38 -14.90
C THR A 502 -8.06 -5.05 -14.96
N ALA A 503 -7.12 -4.79 -14.04
CA ALA A 503 -6.28 -3.60 -14.08
C ALA A 503 -5.43 -3.53 -15.37
N LEU A 504 -4.83 -4.66 -15.76
CA LEU A 504 -4.08 -4.78 -17.02
C LEU A 504 -4.96 -4.48 -18.25
N GLN A 505 -6.21 -4.95 -18.25
CA GLN A 505 -7.18 -4.67 -19.31
C GLN A 505 -7.61 -3.20 -19.34
N GLN A 506 -7.83 -2.58 -18.18
CA GLN A 506 -8.14 -1.16 -18.09
C GLN A 506 -6.97 -0.32 -18.58
N GLN A 507 -5.74 -0.70 -18.22
CA GLN A 507 -4.53 -0.04 -18.72
C GLN A 507 -4.43 -0.17 -20.25
N ALA A 508 -4.65 -1.36 -20.80
CA ALA A 508 -4.73 -1.54 -22.25
C ALA A 508 -5.81 -0.66 -22.91
N ALA A 509 -7.00 -0.58 -22.30
CA ALA A 509 -8.09 0.27 -22.78
C ALA A 509 -7.75 1.78 -22.73
N THR A 510 -7.08 2.25 -21.66
CA THR A 510 -6.60 3.64 -21.56
C THR A 510 -5.54 3.98 -22.61
N MET A 511 -4.80 2.97 -23.09
CA MET A 511 -3.85 3.10 -24.20
C MET A 511 -4.53 3.02 -25.57
N GLY A 512 -5.86 2.92 -25.63
CA GLY A 512 -6.61 2.79 -26.89
C GLY A 512 -6.44 1.44 -27.59
N LEU A 513 -5.90 0.42 -26.90
CA LEU A 513 -5.71 -0.90 -27.46
C LEU A 513 -7.03 -1.66 -27.43
N ASP A 514 -7.60 -1.93 -28.61
CA ASP A 514 -8.73 -2.83 -28.73
C ASP A 514 -8.32 -4.22 -28.20
N PRO A 515 -9.11 -4.86 -27.31
CA PRO A 515 -8.89 -6.24 -26.90
C PRO A 515 -8.93 -7.25 -28.05
N GLN A 516 -9.20 -6.86 -29.30
CA GLN A 516 -9.05 -7.67 -30.51
C GLN A 516 -7.84 -7.30 -31.39
N VAL A 517 -7.00 -6.33 -31.00
CA VAL A 517 -5.80 -5.95 -31.77
C VAL A 517 -4.93 -7.17 -32.10
N ASP A 518 -4.55 -7.27 -33.38
CA ASP A 518 -3.60 -8.23 -33.92
C ASP A 518 -2.16 -7.76 -33.60
N LEU A 519 -1.64 -8.27 -32.49
CA LEU A 519 -0.31 -7.92 -31.98
C LEU A 519 0.81 -8.49 -32.86
N ASP A 520 0.56 -9.58 -33.60
CA ASP A 520 1.51 -10.15 -34.54
C ASP A 520 1.69 -9.24 -35.75
N ALA A 521 0.60 -8.68 -36.28
CA ALA A 521 0.64 -7.68 -37.34
C ALA A 521 1.43 -6.42 -36.93
N HIS A 522 1.27 -5.95 -35.68
CA HIS A 522 2.06 -4.82 -35.17
C HIS A 522 3.54 -5.14 -35.08
N LYS A 523 3.92 -6.34 -34.61
CA LYS A 523 5.31 -6.77 -34.51
C LYS A 523 6.00 -6.78 -35.88
N VAL A 524 5.34 -7.34 -36.90
CA VAL A 524 5.84 -7.34 -38.29
C VAL A 524 5.99 -5.90 -38.81
N ALA A 525 5.04 -5.01 -38.51
CA ALA A 525 5.12 -3.61 -38.89
C ALA A 525 6.27 -2.86 -38.18
N ALA A 526 6.50 -3.14 -36.89
CA ALA A 526 7.59 -2.57 -36.08
C ALA A 526 8.98 -2.94 -36.63
N GLU A 527 9.18 -4.21 -37.01
CA GLU A 527 10.42 -4.69 -37.62
C GLU A 527 10.67 -4.04 -39.00
N LYS A 528 9.60 -3.94 -39.81
CA LYS A 528 9.66 -3.25 -41.11
C LYS A 528 9.99 -1.77 -40.95
N ALA A 529 9.32 -1.07 -40.04
CA ALA A 529 9.53 0.35 -39.81
C ALA A 529 10.94 0.66 -39.30
N SER A 530 11.47 -0.19 -38.40
CA SER A 530 12.85 -0.07 -37.91
C SER A 530 13.88 -0.23 -39.02
N SER A 531 13.65 -1.18 -39.93
CA SER A 531 14.52 -1.41 -41.09
C SER A 531 14.50 -0.21 -42.05
N GLU A 532 13.32 0.34 -42.31
CA GLU A 532 13.14 1.51 -43.18
C GLU A 532 13.73 2.79 -42.57
N TRP A 533 13.63 2.96 -41.25
CA TRP A 533 14.26 4.07 -40.52
C TRP A 533 15.79 3.99 -40.59
N ALA A 534 16.36 2.80 -40.39
CA ALA A 534 17.80 2.58 -40.50
C ALA A 534 18.35 2.98 -41.88
N LEU A 535 17.61 2.66 -42.96
CA LEU A 535 17.96 3.08 -44.31
C LEU A 535 17.92 4.60 -44.50
N ALA A 536 16.91 5.30 -43.95
CA ALA A 536 16.83 6.76 -44.00
C ALA A 536 18.02 7.41 -43.28
N MET A 537 18.36 6.92 -42.09
CA MET A 537 19.47 7.42 -41.27
C MET A 537 20.84 7.25 -41.95
N LEU A 538 21.05 6.16 -42.69
CA LEU A 538 22.27 5.96 -43.48
C LEU A 538 22.49 7.09 -44.51
N SER A 539 21.40 7.59 -45.11
CA SER A 539 21.46 8.67 -46.10
C SER A 539 21.79 10.04 -45.48
N VAL A 540 21.34 10.29 -44.25
CA VAL A 540 21.67 11.49 -43.47
C VAL A 540 23.12 11.44 -42.98
N GLY A 541 23.54 10.29 -42.46
CA GLY A 541 24.92 10.07 -42.03
C GLY A 541 25.93 10.32 -43.16
N ARG A 542 25.61 9.90 -44.40
CA ARG A 542 26.43 10.21 -45.59
C ARG A 542 26.53 11.72 -45.84
N ALA A 543 25.41 12.45 -45.81
CA ALA A 543 25.40 13.90 -46.02
C ALA A 543 26.17 14.68 -44.95
N LEU A 544 26.08 14.27 -43.67
CA LEU A 544 26.86 14.88 -42.59
C LEU A 544 28.35 14.55 -42.68
N SER A 545 28.71 13.38 -43.20
CA SER A 545 30.11 13.03 -43.49
C SER A 545 30.67 13.91 -44.62
N GLU A 546 29.89 14.14 -45.68
CA GLU A 546 30.25 15.05 -46.78
C GLU A 546 30.42 16.49 -46.25
N LEU A 547 29.52 16.97 -45.38
CA LEU A 547 29.64 18.27 -44.70
C LEU A 547 30.89 18.37 -43.84
N THR A 548 31.20 17.33 -43.06
CA THR A 548 32.43 17.26 -42.27
C THR A 548 33.66 17.39 -43.16
N GLN A 549 33.66 16.71 -44.31
CA GLN A 549 34.76 16.78 -45.27
C GLN A 549 34.89 18.17 -45.89
N ALA A 550 33.78 18.81 -46.27
CA ALA A 550 33.76 20.17 -46.80
C ALA A 550 34.27 21.21 -45.78
N LEU A 551 33.79 21.17 -44.53
CA LEU A 551 34.22 22.06 -43.45
C LEU A 551 35.72 21.89 -43.14
N ARG A 552 36.22 20.65 -43.10
CA ARG A 552 37.66 20.38 -42.94
C ARG A 552 38.49 20.91 -44.11
N SER A 553 37.97 20.79 -45.33
CA SER A 553 38.63 21.30 -46.54
C SER A 553 38.67 22.84 -46.56
N ALA A 554 37.69 23.49 -45.91
CA ALA A 554 37.64 24.94 -45.69
C ALA A 554 38.46 25.43 -44.47
N GLY A 555 39.12 24.53 -43.73
CA GLY A 555 39.99 24.88 -42.59
C GLY A 555 39.29 25.04 -41.24
N ALA A 556 38.02 24.65 -41.12
CA ALA A 556 37.35 24.59 -39.83
C ALA A 556 37.87 23.41 -38.99
N GLY A 557 38.29 23.68 -37.76
CA GLY A 557 38.86 22.67 -36.85
C GLY A 557 37.85 21.67 -36.29
N ALA A 558 36.54 21.94 -36.40
CA ALA A 558 35.47 21.09 -35.89
C ALA A 558 34.71 20.37 -37.03
N GLY A 559 34.36 19.10 -36.82
CA GLY A 559 33.54 18.32 -37.77
C GLY A 559 32.05 18.62 -37.69
N ALA A 560 31.22 17.97 -38.52
CA ALA A 560 29.76 18.19 -38.50
C ALA A 560 29.10 17.82 -37.17
N GLU A 561 29.78 17.06 -36.30
CA GLU A 561 29.36 16.76 -34.93
C GLU A 561 29.14 18.02 -34.07
N SER A 562 29.80 19.13 -34.40
CA SER A 562 29.62 20.44 -33.75
C SER A 562 28.46 21.26 -34.33
N THR A 563 27.78 20.77 -35.36
CA THR A 563 26.67 21.48 -36.01
C THR A 563 25.34 21.12 -35.37
N THR A 564 24.40 22.07 -35.43
CA THR A 564 23.01 21.89 -34.97
C THR A 564 22.33 20.71 -35.68
N TRP A 565 22.70 20.41 -36.93
CA TRP A 565 22.17 19.27 -37.70
C TRP A 565 22.50 17.91 -37.08
N HIS A 566 23.70 17.75 -36.51
CA HIS A 566 24.09 16.50 -35.85
C HIS A 566 23.39 16.34 -34.48
N GLN A 567 23.16 17.45 -33.78
CA GLN A 567 22.38 17.47 -32.54
C GLN A 567 20.90 17.13 -32.81
N GLN A 568 20.32 17.69 -33.88
CA GLN A 568 18.97 17.38 -34.34
C GLN A 568 18.84 15.90 -34.76
N LEU A 569 19.86 15.33 -35.41
CA LEU A 569 19.88 13.91 -35.74
C LEU A 569 19.86 13.02 -34.49
N ASN A 570 20.64 13.37 -33.47
CA ASN A 570 20.67 12.64 -32.20
C ASN A 570 19.34 12.76 -31.44
N ALA A 571 18.71 13.94 -31.45
CA ALA A 571 17.39 14.15 -30.87
C ALA A 571 16.32 13.33 -31.61
N LEU A 572 16.36 13.30 -32.94
CA LEU A 572 15.44 12.52 -33.77
C LEU A 572 15.63 11.00 -33.54
N GLY A 573 16.87 10.54 -33.40
CA GLY A 573 17.16 9.15 -33.03
C GLY A 573 16.60 8.73 -31.66
N LYS A 574 16.69 9.62 -30.65
CA LYS A 574 16.10 9.39 -29.33
C LYS A 574 14.57 9.35 -29.37
N ARG A 575 13.94 10.27 -30.11
CA ARG A 575 12.49 10.29 -30.31
C ARG A 575 11.99 9.02 -31.02
N TRP A 576 12.74 8.49 -31.99
CA TRP A 576 12.39 7.22 -32.64
C TRP A 576 12.42 6.04 -31.66
N GLN A 577 13.44 5.97 -30.80
CA GLN A 577 13.49 4.94 -29.74
C GLN A 577 12.34 5.07 -28.74
N GLN A 578 11.92 6.30 -28.41
CA GLN A 578 10.76 6.54 -27.55
C GLN A 578 9.46 6.04 -28.22
N VAL A 579 9.22 6.35 -29.49
CA VAL A 579 8.05 5.86 -30.24
C VAL A 579 8.01 4.33 -30.29
N MET A 580 9.15 3.67 -30.49
CA MET A 580 9.22 2.20 -30.53
C MET A 580 9.01 1.53 -29.17
N THR A 581 9.24 2.25 -28.08
CA THR A 581 9.06 1.73 -26.71
C THR A 581 7.70 2.11 -26.11
N SER A 582 7.11 3.20 -26.58
CA SER A 582 5.81 3.73 -26.15
C SER A 582 5.07 4.32 -27.36
N PRO A 583 4.49 3.49 -28.24
CA PRO A 583 3.76 3.99 -29.40
C PRO A 583 2.50 4.73 -28.95
N GLN A 584 2.41 6.02 -29.30
CA GLN A 584 1.21 6.81 -29.07
C GLN A 584 0.18 6.49 -30.15
N LEU A 585 -1.02 6.10 -29.74
CA LEU A 585 -2.13 5.77 -30.64
C LEU A 585 -3.14 6.91 -30.62
N GLY A 586 -3.46 7.44 -31.80
CA GLY A 586 -4.63 8.31 -31.96
C GLY A 586 -5.92 7.53 -31.72
N ALA A 587 -6.97 8.20 -31.25
CA ALA A 587 -8.28 7.56 -31.02
C ALA A 587 -8.80 6.88 -32.30
N GLY A 588 -8.96 5.55 -32.26
CA GLY A 588 -9.44 4.74 -33.39
C GLY A 588 -8.39 4.39 -34.45
N GLN A 589 -7.13 4.79 -34.27
CA GLN A 589 -6.04 4.46 -35.19
C GLN A 589 -5.41 3.12 -34.83
N SER A 590 -5.21 2.23 -35.81
CA SER A 590 -4.55 0.96 -35.52
C SER A 590 -3.06 1.16 -35.18
N PRO A 591 -2.45 0.30 -34.35
CA PRO A 591 -1.02 0.38 -34.05
C PRO A 591 -0.10 0.31 -35.26
N VAL A 592 -0.54 -0.33 -36.34
CA VAL A 592 0.20 -0.40 -37.60
C VAL A 592 0.15 0.93 -38.36
N GLU A 593 -1.02 1.58 -38.40
CA GLU A 593 -1.20 2.88 -39.05
C GLU A 593 -0.48 4.01 -38.32
N ALA A 594 -0.56 4.05 -36.99
CA ALA A 594 0.15 5.03 -36.17
C ALA A 594 1.66 4.94 -36.37
N LEU A 595 2.19 3.72 -36.41
CA LEU A 595 3.60 3.46 -36.66
C LEU A 595 4.02 3.87 -38.09
N ALA A 596 3.19 3.59 -39.10
CA ALA A 596 3.46 3.97 -40.48
C ALA A 596 3.45 5.50 -40.67
N GLN A 597 2.51 6.20 -40.06
CA GLN A 597 2.43 7.67 -40.09
C GLN A 597 3.63 8.29 -39.37
N THR A 598 4.00 7.76 -38.21
CA THR A 598 5.15 8.23 -37.45
C THR A 598 6.45 8.00 -38.24
N LEU A 599 6.63 6.82 -38.84
CA LEU A 599 7.78 6.56 -39.71
C LEU A 599 7.85 7.54 -40.89
N ALA A 600 6.72 7.88 -41.51
CA ALA A 600 6.68 8.85 -42.61
C ALA A 600 7.13 10.25 -42.15
N GLN A 601 6.67 10.69 -40.97
CA GLN A 601 7.10 11.96 -40.39
C GLN A 601 8.61 11.98 -40.09
N PHE A 602 9.11 10.93 -39.44
CA PHE A 602 10.54 10.83 -39.10
C PHE A 602 11.42 10.78 -40.35
N LYS A 603 10.98 10.10 -41.42
CA LYS A 603 11.67 10.14 -42.72
C LYS A 603 11.69 11.53 -43.33
N SER A 604 10.61 12.30 -43.21
CA SER A 604 10.56 13.70 -43.67
C SER A 604 11.55 14.57 -42.91
N ASP A 605 11.58 14.48 -41.58
CA ASP A 605 12.50 15.24 -40.73
C ASP A 605 13.96 14.87 -41.02
N ALA A 606 14.25 13.58 -41.21
CA ALA A 606 15.56 13.09 -41.63
C ALA A 606 15.95 13.65 -43.01
N MET A 607 15.01 13.76 -43.95
CA MET A 607 15.25 14.35 -45.26
C MET A 607 15.57 15.85 -45.18
N LEU A 608 14.91 16.61 -44.30
CA LEU A 608 15.21 18.04 -44.08
C LEU A 608 16.63 18.23 -43.53
N ILE A 609 17.05 17.40 -42.56
CA ILE A 609 18.43 17.40 -42.04
C ILE A 609 19.42 17.08 -43.17
N GLN A 610 19.10 16.09 -44.01
CA GLN A 610 19.92 15.72 -45.16
C GLN A 610 20.07 16.89 -46.16
N GLN A 611 18.97 17.57 -46.48
CA GLN A 611 18.96 18.71 -47.40
C GLN A 611 19.72 19.90 -46.84
N GLY A 612 19.54 20.24 -45.56
CA GLY A 612 20.28 21.29 -44.88
C GLY A 612 21.79 21.01 -44.85
N ALA A 613 22.18 19.77 -44.56
CA ALA A 613 23.58 19.36 -44.60
C ALA A 613 24.19 19.47 -46.02
N LYS A 614 23.45 19.06 -47.06
CA LYS A 614 23.90 19.17 -48.46
C LYS A 614 23.98 20.62 -48.95
N ALA A 615 23.01 21.46 -48.59
CA ALA A 615 23.04 22.89 -48.92
C ALA A 615 24.27 23.57 -48.29
N ALA A 616 24.59 23.24 -47.03
CA ALA A 616 25.77 23.74 -46.35
C ALA A 616 27.09 23.24 -46.98
N VAL A 617 27.13 22.04 -47.56
CA VAL A 617 28.27 21.57 -48.38
C VAL A 617 28.44 22.46 -49.62
N THR A 618 27.34 22.75 -50.32
CA THR A 618 27.36 23.59 -51.53
C THR A 618 27.80 25.02 -51.22
N GLU A 619 27.25 25.65 -50.18
CA GLU A 619 27.65 27.01 -49.76
C GLU A 619 29.09 27.06 -49.21
N GLY A 620 29.48 26.07 -48.40
CA GLY A 620 30.86 25.96 -47.89
C GLY A 620 31.90 25.83 -49.01
N SER A 621 31.56 25.11 -50.08
CA SER A 621 32.42 25.00 -51.26
C SER A 621 32.51 26.30 -52.09
N GLN A 622 31.46 27.13 -52.10
CA GLN A 622 31.45 28.46 -52.72
C GLN A 622 32.20 29.52 -51.90
N MET A 623 32.32 29.35 -50.58
CA MET A 623 33.09 30.26 -49.72
C MET A 623 34.61 30.00 -49.73
N GLY A 624 35.06 28.82 -50.17
CA GLY A 624 36.48 28.46 -50.28
C GLY A 624 37.33 29.45 -51.09
N PRO A 625 36.89 29.90 -52.28
CA PRO A 625 37.58 30.91 -53.08
C PRO A 625 37.64 32.30 -52.43
N LEU A 626 36.58 32.72 -51.72
CA LEU A 626 36.54 34.02 -51.01
C LEU A 626 37.51 34.01 -49.82
N LEU A 627 37.58 32.90 -49.08
CA LEU A 627 38.54 32.72 -48.00
C LEU A 627 39.98 32.62 -48.50
N ALA A 628 40.23 32.12 -49.71
CA ALA A 628 41.58 32.08 -50.29
C ALA A 628 42.15 33.47 -50.61
N SER A 629 41.30 34.48 -50.83
CA SER A 629 41.73 35.86 -51.15
C SER A 629 42.10 36.76 -49.97
N ALA A 630 41.74 36.40 -48.72
CA ALA A 630 42.05 37.20 -47.54
C ALA A 630 43.37 36.76 -46.88
N LYS A 631 44.32 37.69 -46.69
CA LYS A 631 45.63 37.45 -46.06
C LYS A 631 45.71 38.04 -44.64
N GLY A 632 46.27 37.28 -43.71
CA GLY A 632 46.73 37.76 -42.39
C GLY A 632 45.68 37.82 -41.28
N ALA A 633 46.01 38.51 -40.18
CA ALA A 633 45.24 38.64 -38.94
C ALA A 633 43.79 39.16 -39.13
N ASP A 634 43.52 39.82 -40.26
CA ASP A 634 42.17 40.23 -40.67
C ASP A 634 41.24 39.05 -40.98
N LYS A 635 41.76 37.86 -41.29
CA LYS A 635 40.96 36.69 -41.64
C LYS A 635 40.24 36.09 -40.44
N GLU A 636 40.88 36.08 -39.28
CA GLU A 636 40.31 35.59 -38.03
C GLU A 636 39.33 36.61 -37.43
N GLN A 637 39.62 37.90 -37.59
CA GLN A 637 38.74 38.99 -37.16
C GLN A 637 37.50 39.10 -38.06
N ALA A 638 37.65 38.95 -39.38
CA ALA A 638 36.52 38.87 -40.30
C ALA A 638 35.67 37.60 -40.08
N LEU A 639 36.30 36.45 -39.77
CA LEU A 639 35.58 35.22 -39.41
C LEU A 639 34.79 35.36 -38.10
N ARG A 640 35.36 36.00 -37.06
CA ARG A 640 34.66 36.28 -35.80
C ARG A 640 33.57 37.33 -35.97
N GLU A 641 33.79 38.36 -36.78
CA GLU A 641 32.77 39.38 -37.08
C GLU A 641 31.63 38.83 -37.94
N LEU A 642 31.92 38.00 -38.94
CA LEU A 642 30.89 37.42 -39.80
C LEU A 642 30.07 36.36 -39.05
N HIS A 643 30.73 35.51 -38.25
CA HIS A 643 30.06 34.55 -37.36
C HIS A 643 29.24 35.27 -36.30
N GLY A 644 29.77 36.33 -35.70
CA GLY A 644 29.05 37.20 -34.76
C GLY A 644 27.85 37.90 -35.40
N LYS A 645 27.97 38.35 -36.66
CA LYS A 645 26.87 39.00 -37.41
C LYS A 645 25.79 38.00 -37.83
N LEU A 646 26.15 36.77 -38.22
CA LEU A 646 25.20 35.70 -38.56
C LEU A 646 24.48 35.15 -37.33
N VAL A 647 25.19 34.92 -36.23
CA VAL A 647 24.59 34.50 -34.95
C VAL A 647 23.71 35.62 -34.39
N ALA A 648 24.12 36.89 -34.49
CA ALA A 648 23.31 38.03 -34.08
C ALA A 648 22.08 38.26 -34.99
N LEU A 649 22.13 37.93 -36.29
CA LEU A 649 20.97 38.01 -37.17
C LEU A 649 19.96 36.89 -36.89
N LEU A 650 20.44 35.68 -36.57
CA LEU A 650 19.62 34.52 -36.23
C LEU A 650 19.04 34.59 -34.80
N GLN A 651 19.74 35.24 -33.86
CA GLN A 651 19.22 35.48 -32.49
C GLN A 651 18.26 36.69 -32.40
N ARG A 652 18.30 37.60 -33.39
CA ARG A 652 17.48 38.83 -33.42
C ARG A 652 16.14 38.68 -34.11
N THR A 653 15.87 37.58 -34.79
CA THR A 653 14.51 37.29 -35.30
C THR A 653 13.55 36.84 -34.20
N ASP A 654 14.06 36.30 -33.08
CA ASP A 654 13.21 35.69 -32.04
C ASP A 654 13.15 36.45 -30.70
N SER A 655 13.90 37.54 -30.51
CA SER A 655 13.93 38.26 -29.21
C SER A 655 13.94 39.79 -29.33
N VAL A 656 12.75 40.40 -29.40
CA VAL A 656 12.58 41.85 -29.26
C VAL A 656 11.68 42.16 -28.05
N GLY A 657 12.28 42.53 -26.92
CA GLY A 657 11.54 42.98 -25.73
C GLY A 657 12.38 43.68 -24.64
N SER A 658 11.91 44.85 -24.22
CA SER A 658 12.15 45.60 -22.96
C SER A 658 13.40 46.46 -22.72
N ASN A 659 14.65 46.08 -23.04
CA ASN A 659 15.82 46.83 -22.53
C ASN A 659 16.44 47.91 -23.44
N THR A 660 15.73 48.35 -24.48
CA THR A 660 16.29 49.29 -25.46
C THR A 660 16.49 50.70 -24.91
N ILE A 661 15.63 51.17 -23.99
CA ILE A 661 15.63 52.58 -23.54
C ILE A 661 16.77 52.88 -22.56
N GLU A 662 17.05 51.98 -21.60
CA GLU A 662 18.20 52.16 -20.70
C GLU A 662 19.51 52.00 -21.47
N PHE A 663 19.61 50.99 -22.34
CA PHE A 663 20.79 50.77 -23.17
C PHE A 663 21.18 52.01 -24.00
N TRP A 664 20.24 52.69 -24.64
CA TRP A 664 20.52 53.92 -25.41
C TRP A 664 20.85 55.13 -24.53
N LYS A 665 20.28 55.23 -23.32
CA LYS A 665 20.63 56.28 -22.36
C LYS A 665 22.06 56.11 -21.82
N THR A 666 22.50 54.87 -21.62
CA THR A 666 23.86 54.55 -21.19
C THR A 666 24.86 54.74 -22.33
N LEU A 667 24.53 54.28 -23.54
CA LEU A 667 25.38 54.49 -24.73
C LEU A 667 25.62 55.96 -25.06
N GLY A 668 24.62 56.83 -24.82
CA GLY A 668 24.75 58.27 -25.01
C GLY A 668 25.53 59.00 -23.91
N ARG A 669 25.67 58.42 -22.71
CA ARG A 669 26.48 58.99 -21.61
C ARG A 669 27.96 58.59 -21.68
N ASP A 670 28.25 57.39 -22.19
CA ASP A 670 29.62 56.85 -22.23
C ASP A 670 30.38 57.23 -23.52
N PHE A 671 29.73 57.92 -24.46
CA PHE A 671 30.37 58.43 -25.67
C PHE A 671 30.95 59.83 -25.43
N ASP A 672 32.24 59.90 -25.11
CA ASP A 672 33.00 61.15 -25.20
C ASP A 672 33.46 61.36 -26.65
N PRO A 673 32.89 62.31 -27.41
CA PRO A 673 33.24 62.57 -28.81
C PRO A 673 34.72 62.95 -29.00
N ALA A 674 35.45 63.30 -27.94
CA ALA A 674 36.89 63.60 -28.01
C ALA A 674 37.76 62.35 -28.29
N THR A 675 37.27 61.13 -28.05
CA THR A 675 38.11 59.91 -28.11
C THR A 675 37.95 59.05 -29.38
N ALA A 676 36.98 59.34 -30.26
CA ALA A 676 36.75 58.55 -31.49
C ALA A 676 36.22 59.37 -32.70
N PRO A 677 37.09 60.08 -33.45
CA PRO A 677 36.71 60.99 -34.54
C PRO A 677 35.98 60.33 -35.74
N ARG A 678 36.14 59.01 -35.91
CA ARG A 678 35.46 58.26 -37.00
C ARG A 678 33.99 57.97 -36.71
N LEU A 679 33.53 58.06 -35.45
CA LEU A 679 32.15 57.79 -35.04
C LEU A 679 31.30 59.07 -34.90
N GLU A 680 31.92 60.24 -34.75
CA GLU A 680 31.25 61.55 -34.69
C GLU A 680 30.40 61.83 -35.95
N LYS A 681 30.87 61.39 -37.11
CA LYS A 681 30.18 61.54 -38.40
C LYS A 681 28.92 60.67 -38.48
N SER A 682 28.94 59.47 -37.90
CA SER A 682 27.80 58.55 -37.84
C SER A 682 26.77 59.00 -36.79
N TRP A 683 27.22 59.58 -35.67
CA TRP A 683 26.32 60.09 -34.63
C TRP A 683 25.58 61.37 -35.04
N LYS A 684 26.23 62.30 -35.77
CA LYS A 684 25.55 63.47 -36.37
C LYS A 684 24.48 63.10 -37.40
N LEU A 685 24.56 61.90 -37.97
CA LEU A 685 23.55 61.33 -38.88
C LEU A 685 22.44 60.57 -38.14
N LEU A 686 22.79 59.80 -37.10
CA LEU A 686 21.84 58.91 -36.40
C LEU A 686 21.11 59.57 -35.22
N GLY A 687 21.71 60.55 -34.53
CA GLY A 687 21.14 61.19 -33.34
C GLY A 687 19.74 61.79 -33.56
N PRO A 688 19.55 62.65 -34.58
CA PRO A 688 18.23 63.19 -34.91
C PRO A 688 17.22 62.13 -35.36
N MET A 689 17.68 61.07 -36.03
CA MET A 689 16.81 59.94 -36.44
C MET A 689 16.33 59.14 -35.22
N ILE A 690 17.20 58.95 -34.23
CA ILE A 690 16.86 58.27 -32.97
C ILE A 690 15.88 59.13 -32.15
N GLU A 691 16.11 60.44 -32.03
CA GLU A 691 15.19 61.35 -31.33
C GLU A 691 13.79 61.39 -31.97
N THR A 692 13.74 61.42 -33.30
CA THR A 692 12.47 61.38 -34.06
C THR A 692 11.76 60.03 -33.86
N ALA A 693 12.48 58.92 -33.97
CA ALA A 693 11.92 57.59 -33.72
C ALA A 693 11.42 57.39 -32.28
N LEU A 694 12.07 58.03 -31.30
CA LEU A 694 11.67 57.99 -29.89
C LEU A 694 10.41 58.84 -29.64
N ALA A 695 10.31 60.02 -30.27
CA ALA A 695 9.11 60.86 -30.22
C ALA A 695 7.91 60.19 -30.91
N ASP A 696 8.11 59.58 -32.08
CA ASP A 696 7.07 58.84 -32.79
C ASP A 696 6.59 57.62 -32.00
N ARG A 697 7.50 56.91 -31.33
CA ARG A 697 7.15 55.76 -30.48
C ARG A 697 6.41 56.17 -29.21
N LEU A 698 6.78 57.29 -28.57
CA LEU A 698 6.03 57.84 -27.44
C LEU A 698 4.62 58.29 -27.85
N LYS A 699 4.48 58.89 -29.04
CA LYS A 699 3.17 59.25 -29.61
C LYS A 699 2.31 58.00 -29.87
N ALA A 700 2.87 56.97 -30.51
CA ALA A 700 2.19 55.70 -30.75
C ALA A 700 1.74 55.02 -29.45
N LEU A 701 2.57 55.03 -28.40
CA LEU A 701 2.20 54.49 -27.09
C LEU A 701 1.06 55.29 -26.43
N SER A 702 1.03 56.61 -26.58
CA SER A 702 -0.06 57.44 -26.06
C SER A 702 -1.40 57.16 -26.76
N GLU A 703 -1.38 56.92 -28.08
CA GLU A 703 -2.55 56.56 -28.87
C GLU A 703 -3.04 55.14 -28.53
N LEU A 704 -2.12 54.19 -28.39
CA LEU A 704 -2.40 52.81 -28.00
C LEU A 704 -3.04 52.75 -26.60
N LYS A 705 -2.52 53.52 -25.64
CA LYS A 705 -3.11 53.69 -24.31
C LYS A 705 -4.54 54.23 -24.37
N LYS A 706 -4.77 55.29 -25.15
CA LYS A 706 -6.11 55.89 -25.31
C LYS A 706 -7.12 54.90 -25.89
N ASN A 707 -6.70 54.14 -26.91
CA ASN A 707 -7.54 53.13 -27.55
C ASN A 707 -7.82 51.94 -26.63
N GLY A 708 -6.81 51.47 -25.89
CA GLY A 708 -6.98 50.38 -24.92
C GLY A 708 -7.93 50.74 -23.78
N ILE A 709 -7.83 51.95 -23.21
CA ILE A 709 -8.76 52.40 -22.16
C ILE A 709 -10.20 52.43 -22.69
N LYS A 710 -10.41 52.91 -23.92
CA LYS A 710 -11.74 52.88 -24.55
C LYS A 710 -12.28 51.46 -24.72
N GLN A 711 -11.43 50.51 -25.14
CA GLN A 711 -11.80 49.09 -25.24
C GLN A 711 -12.17 48.49 -23.87
N ALA A 712 -11.48 48.85 -22.81
CA ALA A 712 -11.82 48.44 -21.44
C ALA A 712 -13.18 48.98 -21.00
N ASP A 713 -13.45 50.28 -21.22
CA ASP A 713 -14.74 50.88 -20.88
C ASP A 713 -15.90 50.25 -21.70
N ASP A 714 -15.68 49.98 -22.99
CA ASP A 714 -16.64 49.28 -23.85
C ASP A 714 -16.88 47.83 -23.38
N MET A 715 -15.83 47.16 -22.86
CA MET A 715 -15.92 45.82 -22.29
C MET A 715 -16.73 45.80 -20.99
N ASP A 716 -16.46 46.72 -20.07
CA ASP A 716 -17.20 46.87 -18.81
C ASP A 716 -18.70 47.11 -19.07
N ALA A 717 -19.04 47.96 -20.05
CA ALA A 717 -20.43 48.20 -20.44
C ALA A 717 -21.11 46.94 -21.00
N ARG A 718 -20.39 46.14 -21.80
CA ARG A 718 -20.89 44.85 -22.33
C ARG A 718 -21.08 43.82 -21.23
N LEU A 719 -20.09 43.68 -20.34
CA LEU A 719 -20.12 42.79 -19.19
C LEU A 719 -21.31 43.11 -18.28
N LYS A 720 -21.53 44.40 -17.97
CA LYS A 720 -22.66 44.84 -17.14
C LYS A 720 -24.01 44.43 -17.75
N LYS A 721 -24.21 44.66 -19.06
CA LYS A 721 -25.45 44.29 -19.75
C LYS A 721 -25.69 42.77 -19.76
N LEU A 722 -24.62 41.98 -19.92
CA LEU A 722 -24.70 40.52 -19.94
C LEU A 722 -24.88 39.92 -18.55
N PHE A 723 -24.22 40.51 -17.55
CA PHE A 723 -24.41 40.19 -16.15
C PHE A 723 -25.86 40.37 -15.75
N ASP A 724 -26.48 41.52 -16.06
CA ASP A 724 -27.90 41.76 -15.73
C ASP A 724 -28.86 40.74 -16.36
N SER A 725 -28.48 40.12 -17.48
CA SER A 725 -29.29 39.09 -18.16
C SER A 725 -29.04 37.66 -17.66
N ASN A 726 -27.92 37.40 -16.98
CA ASN A 726 -27.45 36.05 -16.61
C ASN A 726 -27.03 35.92 -15.13
N LYS A 727 -27.25 36.95 -14.32
CA LYS A 727 -26.78 37.08 -12.94
C LYS A 727 -27.16 35.91 -12.05
N ASP A 728 -28.37 35.38 -12.25
CA ASP A 728 -28.88 34.27 -11.42
C ASP A 728 -28.32 32.90 -11.86
N SER A 729 -27.80 32.82 -13.10
CA SER A 729 -27.36 31.56 -13.71
C SER A 729 -25.84 31.37 -13.67
N PHE A 730 -25.03 32.43 -13.88
CA PHE A 730 -23.56 32.34 -13.97
C PHE A 730 -22.81 33.47 -13.22
N PRO A 731 -23.13 33.76 -11.94
CA PRO A 731 -22.60 34.93 -11.25
C PRO A 731 -21.07 34.94 -11.17
N GLY A 732 -20.45 33.80 -10.83
CA GLY A 732 -19.00 33.71 -10.66
C GLY A 732 -18.20 33.97 -11.93
N PHE A 733 -18.70 33.52 -13.09
CA PHE A 733 -18.03 33.73 -14.37
C PHE A 733 -17.96 35.22 -14.74
N PHE A 734 -19.06 35.95 -14.56
CA PHE A 734 -19.10 37.37 -14.88
C PHE A 734 -18.36 38.23 -13.85
N GLU A 735 -18.34 37.82 -12.57
CA GLU A 735 -17.51 38.47 -11.55
C GLU A 735 -16.01 38.35 -11.86
N ASP A 736 -15.54 37.19 -12.32
CA ASP A 736 -14.15 37.01 -12.78
C ASP A 736 -13.80 37.90 -13.97
N LEU A 737 -14.64 37.91 -15.01
CA LEU A 737 -14.43 38.77 -16.17
C LEU A 737 -14.44 40.26 -15.81
N GLN A 738 -15.27 40.67 -14.86
CA GLN A 738 -15.28 42.05 -14.37
C GLN A 738 -13.99 42.40 -13.62
N SER A 739 -13.46 41.48 -12.80
CA SER A 739 -12.15 41.64 -12.16
C SER A 739 -11.02 41.76 -13.19
N ARG A 740 -11.00 40.87 -14.19
CA ARG A 740 -9.99 40.86 -15.26
C ARG A 740 -10.05 42.11 -16.15
N SER A 741 -11.23 42.66 -16.38
CA SER A 741 -11.41 43.95 -17.07
C SER A 741 -10.83 45.11 -16.26
N SER A 742 -11.06 45.13 -14.95
CA SER A 742 -10.45 46.11 -14.04
C SER A 742 -8.92 46.00 -14.01
N ASP A 743 -8.36 44.78 -13.99
CA ASP A 743 -6.92 44.56 -14.02
C ASP A 743 -6.29 44.99 -15.35
N ALA A 744 -6.90 44.60 -16.48
CA ALA A 744 -6.45 45.02 -17.81
C ALA A 744 -6.46 46.55 -17.94
N ARG A 745 -7.48 47.21 -17.40
CA ARG A 745 -7.54 48.68 -17.32
C ARG A 745 -6.39 49.26 -16.48
N ALA A 746 -6.09 48.66 -15.32
CA ALA A 746 -4.98 49.09 -14.48
C ALA A 746 -3.62 48.93 -15.20
N MET A 747 -3.43 47.83 -15.95
CA MET A 747 -2.23 47.61 -16.77
C MET A 747 -2.09 48.64 -17.90
N LEU A 748 -3.20 49.01 -18.55
CA LEU A 748 -3.23 50.05 -19.60
C LEU A 748 -2.94 51.45 -19.05
N LEU A 749 -3.21 51.70 -17.77
CA LEU A 749 -2.87 52.95 -17.11
C LEU A 749 -1.37 53.05 -16.77
N ASN A 750 -0.65 51.93 -16.73
CA ASN A 750 0.78 51.87 -16.48
C ASN A 750 1.60 52.42 -17.68
N PRO A 751 2.68 53.18 -17.47
CA PRO A 751 3.55 53.66 -18.56
C PRO A 751 4.42 52.58 -19.22
N ASP A 752 4.48 51.35 -18.70
CA ASP A 752 5.21 50.23 -19.30
C ASP A 752 4.49 49.69 -20.56
N PRO A 753 5.10 49.76 -21.76
CA PRO A 753 4.50 49.26 -23.00
C PRO A 753 4.22 47.75 -22.99
N THR A 754 4.94 46.98 -22.18
CA THR A 754 4.74 45.53 -22.05
C THR A 754 3.45 45.24 -21.29
N LEU A 755 3.20 45.95 -20.19
CA LEU A 755 1.95 45.85 -19.45
C LEU A 755 0.76 46.35 -20.27
N MET A 756 0.94 47.41 -21.07
CA MET A 756 -0.10 47.85 -22.01
C MET A 756 -0.45 46.80 -23.06
N ALA A 757 0.55 46.10 -23.62
CA ALA A 757 0.32 45.01 -24.57
C ALA A 757 -0.40 43.82 -23.92
N ILE A 758 -0.02 43.44 -22.69
CA ILE A 758 -0.70 42.39 -21.91
C ILE A 758 -2.15 42.80 -21.62
N GLY A 759 -2.39 44.04 -21.20
CA GLY A 759 -3.74 44.55 -20.96
C GLY A 759 -4.63 44.52 -22.20
N LEU A 760 -4.09 44.87 -23.38
CA LEU A 760 -4.82 44.75 -24.65
C LEU A 760 -5.12 43.30 -25.03
N ALA A 761 -4.13 42.40 -24.92
CA ALA A 761 -4.33 40.98 -25.20
C ALA A 761 -5.38 40.37 -24.27
N GLN A 762 -5.39 40.76 -23.00
CA GLN A 762 -6.39 40.32 -22.02
C GLN A 762 -7.80 40.81 -22.39
N LEU A 763 -7.96 42.06 -22.84
CA LEU A 763 -9.24 42.59 -23.33
C LEU A 763 -9.73 41.86 -24.59
N GLU A 764 -8.84 41.54 -25.52
CA GLU A 764 -9.16 40.78 -26.74
C GLU A 764 -9.55 39.33 -26.43
N GLN A 765 -8.84 38.69 -25.49
CA GLN A 765 -9.18 37.36 -24.99
C GLN A 765 -10.56 37.36 -24.33
N MET A 766 -10.88 38.34 -23.49
CA MET A 766 -12.21 38.47 -22.88
C MET A 766 -13.30 38.73 -23.93
N ALA A 767 -13.02 39.54 -24.94
CA ALA A 767 -13.95 39.78 -26.05
C ALA A 767 -14.26 38.48 -26.82
N THR A 768 -13.22 37.67 -27.04
CA THR A 768 -13.31 36.39 -27.72
C THR A 768 -14.10 35.38 -26.87
N GLN A 769 -13.78 35.26 -25.59
CA GLN A 769 -14.49 34.41 -24.63
C GLN A 769 -15.98 34.76 -24.56
N LEU A 770 -16.34 36.05 -24.47
CA LEU A 770 -17.73 36.50 -24.46
C LEU A 770 -18.45 36.26 -25.79
N SER A 771 -17.76 36.40 -26.92
CA SER A 771 -18.34 36.14 -28.24
C SER A 771 -18.64 34.64 -28.42
N GLN A 772 -17.67 33.79 -28.08
CA GLN A 772 -17.79 32.32 -28.12
C GLN A 772 -18.91 31.83 -27.19
N ALA A 773 -18.96 32.35 -25.96
CA ALA A 773 -19.96 31.99 -24.98
C ALA A 773 -21.40 32.35 -25.38
N ARG A 774 -21.58 33.35 -26.26
CA ARG A 774 -22.90 33.90 -26.61
C ARG A 774 -23.47 33.38 -27.92
N LYS A 775 -22.66 33.28 -28.96
CA LYS A 775 -23.15 32.95 -30.31
C LYS A 775 -22.99 31.48 -30.66
N GLY A 776 -22.25 30.73 -29.84
CA GLY A 776 -21.57 29.54 -30.33
C GLY A 776 -20.50 29.94 -31.35
N GLY A 777 -19.45 29.16 -31.43
CA GLY A 777 -18.44 29.25 -32.48
C GLY A 777 -18.10 27.85 -32.94
N GLU A 778 -17.24 27.70 -33.92
CA GLU A 778 -16.58 26.42 -34.18
C GLU A 778 -15.28 26.42 -33.38
N ALA A 779 -15.06 25.36 -32.60
CA ALA A 779 -13.75 25.07 -32.04
C ALA A 779 -12.77 24.76 -33.19
N GLU A 780 -11.46 24.79 -32.92
CA GLU A 780 -10.42 24.52 -33.93
C GLU A 780 -10.58 23.16 -34.63
N ASN A 781 -11.29 22.22 -34.00
CA ASN A 781 -11.62 20.90 -34.55
C ASN A 781 -12.97 20.85 -35.32
N GLY A 782 -13.61 22.00 -35.58
CA GLY A 782 -14.89 22.10 -36.27
C GLY A 782 -16.12 21.75 -35.41
N ALA A 783 -15.96 21.44 -34.13
CA ALA A 783 -17.09 21.17 -33.24
C ALA A 783 -17.76 22.48 -32.77
N PRO A 784 -19.11 22.55 -32.72
CA PRO A 784 -19.80 23.73 -32.22
C PRO A 784 -19.51 23.92 -30.72
N LEU A 785 -18.90 25.06 -30.36
CA LEU A 785 -18.70 25.52 -28.99
C LEU A 785 -20.05 25.71 -28.30
N LYS A 786 -20.11 25.26 -27.05
CA LYS A 786 -21.32 25.32 -26.23
C LYS A 786 -21.57 26.74 -25.73
N THR A 787 -22.84 27.09 -25.62
CA THR A 787 -23.34 28.36 -25.09
C THR A 787 -23.84 28.21 -23.65
N PHE A 788 -24.11 29.31 -22.97
CA PHE A 788 -24.74 29.28 -21.64
C PHE A 788 -26.10 28.56 -21.65
N ASP A 789 -26.86 28.69 -22.73
CA ASP A 789 -28.15 28.02 -22.91
C ASP A 789 -27.97 26.50 -23.02
N ASP A 790 -26.91 26.03 -23.68
CA ASP A 790 -26.58 24.59 -23.77
C ASP A 790 -26.23 24.01 -22.40
N VAL A 791 -25.45 24.74 -21.60
CA VAL A 791 -25.09 24.34 -20.23
C VAL A 791 -26.35 24.28 -19.35
N ALA A 792 -27.21 25.29 -19.42
CA ALA A 792 -28.47 25.32 -18.67
C ALA A 792 -29.44 24.20 -19.10
N ALA A 793 -29.50 23.90 -20.41
CA ALA A 793 -30.31 22.81 -20.94
C ALA A 793 -29.82 21.45 -20.44
N LEU A 794 -28.50 21.19 -20.49
CA LEU A 794 -27.91 19.96 -19.99
C LEU A 794 -28.13 19.82 -18.48
N TRP A 795 -27.90 20.87 -17.70
CA TRP A 795 -28.17 20.88 -16.26
C TRP A 795 -29.63 20.52 -15.96
N LYS A 796 -30.59 21.13 -16.66
CA LYS A 796 -32.01 20.82 -16.51
C LYS A 796 -32.35 19.38 -16.87
N GLN A 797 -31.73 18.84 -17.93
CA GLN A 797 -31.88 17.45 -18.34
C GLN A 797 -31.36 16.48 -17.27
N LEU A 798 -30.14 16.68 -16.80
CA LEU A 798 -29.52 15.83 -15.76
C LEU A 798 -30.29 15.92 -14.44
N SER A 799 -30.76 17.12 -14.06
CA SER A 799 -31.60 17.31 -12.87
C SER A 799 -32.91 16.54 -12.96
N LYS A 800 -33.54 16.51 -14.15
CA LYS A 800 -34.75 15.73 -14.39
C LYS A 800 -34.49 14.23 -14.30
N GLN A 801 -33.38 13.74 -14.85
CA GLN A 801 -33.00 12.32 -14.79
C GLN A 801 -32.69 11.87 -13.35
N VAL A 802 -31.89 12.65 -12.61
CA VAL A 802 -31.60 12.36 -11.20
C VAL A 802 -32.87 12.44 -10.34
N GLY A 803 -33.78 13.36 -10.66
CA GLY A 803 -35.07 13.52 -10.00
C GLY A 803 -36.12 12.46 -10.33
N LEU A 804 -35.79 11.42 -11.12
CA LEU A 804 -36.74 10.35 -11.41
C LEU A 804 -37.09 9.58 -10.13
N GLU A 805 -38.40 9.42 -9.88
CA GLU A 805 -38.93 8.80 -8.66
C GLU A 805 -38.44 7.35 -8.47
N VAL A 806 -38.24 6.62 -9.56
CA VAL A 806 -37.67 5.26 -9.55
C VAL A 806 -36.28 5.25 -8.94
N LEU A 807 -35.42 6.20 -9.30
CA LEU A 807 -34.06 6.32 -8.75
C LEU A 807 -34.12 6.63 -7.25
N MET A 808 -34.95 7.60 -6.85
CA MET A 808 -35.14 7.99 -5.45
C MET A 808 -35.64 6.85 -4.56
N LYS A 809 -36.59 6.05 -5.06
CA LYS A 809 -37.22 4.97 -4.27
C LYS A 809 -36.40 3.69 -4.23
N ARG A 810 -35.64 3.38 -5.29
CA ARG A 810 -34.94 2.09 -5.43
C ARG A 810 -33.46 2.17 -5.09
N LEU A 811 -32.81 3.28 -5.39
CA LEU A 811 -31.39 3.52 -5.09
C LEU A 811 -31.21 4.83 -4.30
N PRO A 812 -31.78 4.94 -3.07
CA PRO A 812 -31.80 6.19 -2.30
C PRO A 812 -30.41 6.72 -1.93
N ALA A 813 -29.42 5.84 -1.70
CA ALA A 813 -28.06 6.27 -1.38
C ALA A 813 -27.34 6.77 -2.65
N THR A 814 -27.48 6.04 -3.77
CA THR A 814 -26.94 6.48 -5.07
C THR A 814 -27.58 7.80 -5.53
N TYR A 815 -28.89 7.97 -5.37
CA TYR A 815 -29.59 9.23 -5.61
C TYR A 815 -28.97 10.38 -4.81
N LYS A 816 -28.81 10.23 -3.49
CA LYS A 816 -28.26 11.28 -2.63
C LYS A 816 -26.84 11.67 -3.05
N ARG A 817 -26.02 10.70 -3.46
CA ARG A 817 -24.66 10.92 -3.96
C ARG A 817 -24.66 11.68 -5.30
N LEU A 818 -25.41 11.20 -6.29
CA LEU A 818 -25.48 11.81 -7.63
C LEU A 818 -26.09 13.20 -7.57
N TYR A 819 -27.10 13.42 -6.73
CA TYR A 819 -27.66 14.75 -6.50
C TYR A 819 -26.63 15.72 -5.91
N GLY A 820 -25.83 15.25 -4.94
CA GLY A 820 -24.73 16.05 -4.37
C GLY A 820 -23.63 16.36 -5.39
N GLN A 821 -23.27 15.39 -6.23
CA GLN A 821 -22.29 15.58 -7.32
C GLN A 821 -22.80 16.54 -8.38
N LEU A 822 -24.07 16.41 -8.79
CA LEU A 822 -24.70 17.31 -9.74
C LEU A 822 -24.78 18.73 -9.19
N ALA A 823 -25.14 18.91 -7.91
CA ALA A 823 -25.14 20.22 -7.27
C ALA A 823 -23.73 20.85 -7.26
N ALA A 824 -22.70 20.07 -6.91
CA ALA A 824 -21.32 20.56 -6.93
C ALA A 824 -20.82 20.90 -8.33
N ALA A 825 -21.05 20.02 -9.32
CA ALA A 825 -20.68 20.26 -10.72
C ALA A 825 -21.44 21.46 -11.30
N THR A 826 -22.68 21.67 -10.90
CA THR A 826 -23.46 22.85 -11.26
C THR A 826 -22.80 24.11 -10.71
N GLU A 827 -22.49 24.18 -9.42
CA GLU A 827 -21.86 25.38 -8.83
C GLU A 827 -20.50 25.69 -9.49
N THR A 828 -19.70 24.66 -9.80
CA THR A 828 -18.46 24.83 -10.56
C THR A 828 -18.74 25.34 -11.98
N ALA A 829 -19.71 24.75 -12.70
CA ALA A 829 -20.07 25.16 -14.05
C ALA A 829 -20.57 26.61 -14.12
N LYS A 830 -21.20 27.13 -13.05
CA LYS A 830 -21.63 28.54 -12.96
C LYS A 830 -20.47 29.54 -12.94
N SER A 831 -19.27 29.10 -12.59
CA SER A 831 -18.05 29.92 -12.54
C SER A 831 -17.12 29.75 -13.74
N LEU A 832 -17.37 28.77 -14.62
CA LEU A 832 -16.49 28.45 -15.75
C LEU A 832 -17.03 29.01 -17.07
N VAL A 833 -16.18 29.01 -18.10
CA VAL A 833 -16.64 29.25 -19.48
C VAL A 833 -17.61 28.13 -19.91
N PRO A 834 -18.58 28.42 -20.81
CA PRO A 834 -19.63 27.44 -21.15
C PRO A 834 -19.13 26.07 -21.60
N GLN A 835 -18.04 26.01 -22.38
CA GLN A 835 -17.49 24.75 -22.86
C GLN A 835 -16.96 23.86 -21.72
N GLU A 836 -16.27 24.48 -20.75
CA GLU A 836 -15.73 23.78 -19.58
C GLU A 836 -16.87 23.40 -18.62
N GLY A 837 -17.80 24.32 -18.37
CA GLY A 837 -18.99 24.05 -17.57
C GLY A 837 -19.85 22.93 -18.16
N TRP A 838 -19.98 22.88 -19.49
CA TRP A 838 -20.66 21.79 -20.19
C TRP A 838 -19.93 20.46 -19.99
N THR A 839 -18.60 20.44 -20.16
CA THR A 839 -17.78 19.23 -19.97
C THR A 839 -17.90 18.68 -18.55
N GLN A 840 -17.89 19.55 -17.53
CA GLN A 840 -18.06 19.15 -16.12
C GLN A 840 -19.43 18.50 -15.86
N LEU A 841 -20.49 19.01 -16.48
CA LEU A 841 -21.83 18.43 -16.39
C LEU A 841 -21.96 17.14 -17.22
N GLU A 842 -21.42 17.10 -18.43
CA GLU A 842 -21.50 15.94 -19.32
C GLU A 842 -20.80 14.72 -18.72
N ALA A 843 -19.73 14.92 -17.94
CA ALA A 843 -19.07 13.84 -17.19
C ALA A 843 -20.01 13.10 -16.22
N LEU A 844 -21.09 13.75 -15.75
CA LEU A 844 -22.10 13.12 -14.88
C LEU A 844 -23.21 12.41 -15.65
N ARG A 845 -23.32 12.60 -16.96
CA ARG A 845 -24.39 12.04 -17.78
C ARG A 845 -24.41 10.52 -17.73
N VAL A 846 -23.29 9.87 -18.04
CA VAL A 846 -23.19 8.40 -18.04
C VAL A 846 -23.48 7.81 -16.65
N PRO A 847 -22.86 8.30 -15.54
CA PRO A 847 -23.21 7.84 -14.20
C PRO A 847 -24.70 7.97 -13.83
N ILE A 848 -25.36 9.03 -14.29
CA ILE A 848 -26.79 9.26 -14.05
C ILE A 848 -27.63 8.29 -14.89
N GLU A 849 -27.33 8.14 -16.18
CA GLU A 849 -28.03 7.22 -17.09
C GLU A 849 -27.90 5.77 -16.62
N ASP A 850 -26.70 5.33 -16.23
CA ASP A 850 -26.45 4.00 -15.67
C ASP A 850 -27.24 3.76 -14.38
N ALA A 851 -27.28 4.75 -13.48
CA ALA A 851 -28.03 4.64 -12.23
C ALA A 851 -29.55 4.57 -12.47
N VAL A 852 -30.07 5.32 -13.45
CA VAL A 852 -31.48 5.22 -13.86
C VAL A 852 -31.78 3.84 -14.41
N ALA A 853 -30.98 3.32 -15.34
CA ALA A 853 -31.14 1.98 -15.90
C ALA A 853 -31.06 0.89 -14.82
N GLN A 854 -30.14 1.03 -13.87
CA GLN A 854 -30.04 0.13 -12.73
C GLN A 854 -31.28 0.21 -11.82
N ALA A 855 -31.79 1.41 -11.54
CA ALA A 855 -32.98 1.60 -10.73
C ALA A 855 -34.22 0.98 -11.39
N GLU A 856 -34.34 1.04 -12.72
CA GLU A 856 -35.40 0.37 -13.49
C GLU A 856 -35.30 -1.15 -13.35
N ARG A 857 -34.10 -1.74 -13.55
CA ARG A 857 -33.88 -3.18 -13.32
C ARG A 857 -34.23 -3.60 -11.90
N VAL A 858 -33.84 -2.81 -10.89
CA VAL A 858 -34.20 -3.08 -9.49
C VAL A 858 -35.72 -2.96 -9.27
N ASN A 859 -36.39 -2.03 -9.96
CA ASN A 859 -37.84 -1.89 -9.89
C ASN A 859 -38.56 -3.11 -10.50
N GLU A 860 -38.10 -3.63 -11.64
CA GLU A 860 -38.59 -4.86 -12.24
C GLU A 860 -38.40 -6.06 -11.29
N ARG A 861 -37.19 -6.21 -10.73
CA ARG A 861 -36.90 -7.25 -9.73
C ARG A 861 -37.78 -7.11 -8.49
N TYR A 862 -38.08 -5.88 -8.05
CA TYR A 862 -38.98 -5.65 -6.92
C TYR A 862 -40.42 -6.07 -7.26
N ALA A 863 -40.88 -5.89 -8.50
CA ALA A 863 -42.18 -6.37 -8.93
C ALA A 863 -42.26 -7.90 -8.89
N ILE A 864 -41.21 -8.59 -9.34
CA ILE A 864 -41.08 -10.05 -9.22
C ILE A 864 -41.08 -10.47 -7.74
N PHE A 865 -40.31 -9.78 -6.89
CA PHE A 865 -40.28 -10.03 -5.45
C PHE A 865 -41.68 -9.89 -4.83
N LYS A 866 -42.43 -8.85 -5.20
CA LYS A 866 -43.80 -8.62 -4.71
C LYS A 866 -44.73 -9.76 -5.12
N ALA A 867 -44.71 -10.16 -6.39
CA ALA A 867 -45.53 -11.27 -6.89
C ALA A 867 -45.19 -12.59 -6.17
N ARG A 868 -43.90 -12.86 -5.95
CA ARG A 868 -43.46 -14.07 -5.23
C ARG A 868 -43.88 -14.05 -3.77
N ARG A 869 -43.82 -12.89 -3.11
CA ARG A 869 -44.32 -12.69 -1.75
C ARG A 869 -45.82 -12.98 -1.67
N GLU A 870 -46.62 -12.47 -2.61
CA GLU A 870 -48.07 -12.73 -2.68
C GLU A 870 -48.36 -14.22 -2.92
N GLN A 871 -47.55 -14.92 -3.73
CA GLN A 871 -47.65 -16.36 -3.91
C GLN A 871 -47.41 -17.15 -2.62
N LEU A 872 -46.41 -16.75 -1.82
CA LEU A 872 -46.11 -17.36 -0.52
C LEU A 872 -47.22 -17.13 0.50
N GLU A 873 -47.77 -15.91 0.55
CA GLU A 873 -48.95 -15.59 1.36
C GLU A 873 -50.14 -16.49 0.96
N GLY A 874 -50.35 -16.72 -0.34
CA GLY A 874 -51.35 -17.66 -0.84
C GLY A 874 -51.13 -19.12 -0.39
N ARG A 875 -49.88 -19.61 -0.46
CA ARG A 875 -49.51 -20.96 0.02
C ARG A 875 -49.68 -21.12 1.53
N LEU A 876 -49.39 -20.08 2.31
CA LEU A 876 -49.63 -20.09 3.76
C LEU A 876 -51.13 -20.24 4.06
N VAL A 877 -51.99 -19.54 3.31
CA VAL A 877 -53.46 -19.68 3.43
C VAL A 877 -53.91 -21.10 3.03
N GLU A 878 -53.31 -21.72 2.01
CA GLU A 878 -53.57 -23.12 1.67
C GLU A 878 -53.16 -24.08 2.78
N LEU A 879 -51.98 -23.88 3.36
CA LEU A 879 -51.52 -24.67 4.51
C LEU A 879 -52.56 -24.58 5.65
N HIS A 880 -53.06 -23.39 5.96
CA HIS A 880 -54.11 -23.18 6.96
C HIS A 880 -55.42 -23.91 6.62
N LYS A 881 -55.80 -24.00 5.34
CA LYS A 881 -56.98 -24.76 4.92
C LYS A 881 -56.80 -26.26 5.14
N VAL A 882 -55.63 -26.81 4.79
CA VAL A 882 -55.34 -28.25 4.93
C VAL A 882 -55.22 -28.66 6.40
N THR A 883 -54.83 -27.73 7.28
CA THR A 883 -54.60 -27.99 8.71
C THR A 883 -55.77 -27.54 9.62
N ARG A 884 -56.86 -27.00 9.05
CA ARG A 884 -57.98 -26.27 9.71
C ARG A 884 -58.68 -27.01 10.87
N THR A 885 -58.77 -28.34 10.85
CA THR A 885 -59.43 -29.13 11.91
C THR A 885 -58.50 -29.54 13.06
N ARG A 886 -57.21 -29.15 12.99
CA ARG A 886 -56.15 -29.61 13.91
C ARG A 886 -55.32 -28.47 14.52
N PHE A 887 -55.72 -27.21 14.32
CA PHE A 887 -55.06 -26.02 14.88
C PHE A 887 -55.28 -25.93 16.39
N THR A 888 -54.19 -25.88 17.13
CA THR A 888 -54.16 -25.47 18.55
C THR A 888 -53.34 -24.18 18.65
N GLU A 889 -53.37 -23.51 19.80
CA GLU A 889 -52.55 -22.32 20.16
C GLU A 889 -51.06 -22.46 19.75
N LYS A 890 -50.57 -23.70 19.56
CA LYS A 890 -49.21 -24.09 19.14
C LYS A 890 -48.87 -23.87 17.65
N THR A 891 -49.75 -23.29 16.86
CA THR A 891 -49.49 -23.00 15.42
C THR A 891 -49.31 -21.51 15.15
N GLU A 892 -49.62 -20.68 16.15
CA GLU A 892 -49.59 -19.23 16.04
C GLU A 892 -48.15 -18.68 16.11
N ALA A 893 -47.25 -19.34 16.85
CA ALA A 893 -45.83 -18.96 16.92
C ALA A 893 -45.12 -19.10 15.57
N TYR A 894 -45.39 -20.19 14.85
CA TYR A 894 -44.89 -20.41 13.49
C TYR A 894 -45.40 -19.33 12.53
N ASN A 895 -46.70 -19.02 12.56
CA ASN A 895 -47.28 -17.98 11.72
C ASN A 895 -46.64 -16.60 12.01
N ALA A 896 -46.49 -16.24 13.29
CA ALA A 896 -45.85 -14.98 13.67
C ALA A 896 -44.38 -14.91 13.20
N LYS A 897 -43.64 -16.03 13.31
CA LYS A 897 -42.26 -16.14 12.80
C LYS A 897 -42.22 -16.01 11.27
N PHE A 898 -43.15 -16.65 10.56
CA PHE A 898 -43.27 -16.59 9.11
C PHE A 898 -43.56 -15.16 8.64
N GLU A 899 -44.55 -14.49 9.25
CA GLU A 899 -44.90 -13.10 8.96
C GLU A 899 -43.74 -12.14 9.20
N THR A 900 -42.96 -12.36 10.26
CA THR A 900 -41.79 -11.53 10.57
C THR A 900 -40.69 -11.72 9.54
N ARG A 901 -40.38 -12.97 9.15
CA ARG A 901 -39.41 -13.23 8.07
C ARG A 901 -39.88 -12.65 6.74
N MET A 902 -41.18 -12.64 6.47
CA MET A 902 -41.77 -11.98 5.30
C MET A 902 -41.63 -10.46 5.37
N ALA A 903 -41.85 -9.86 6.54
CA ALA A 903 -41.65 -8.43 6.78
C ALA A 903 -40.18 -8.04 6.65
N ASP A 904 -39.25 -8.86 7.15
CA ASP A 904 -37.80 -8.68 7.03
C ASP A 904 -37.36 -8.76 5.57
N ALA A 905 -37.83 -9.77 4.82
CA ALA A 905 -37.57 -9.87 3.38
C ALA A 905 -38.08 -8.61 2.65
N LYS A 906 -39.27 -8.10 3.02
CA LYS A 906 -39.82 -6.86 2.46
C LYS A 906 -39.00 -5.63 2.83
N ALA A 907 -38.47 -5.55 4.05
CA ALA A 907 -37.61 -4.46 4.49
C ALA A 907 -36.26 -4.50 3.75
N MET A 908 -35.65 -5.68 3.62
CA MET A 908 -34.43 -5.89 2.84
C MET A 908 -34.62 -5.56 1.36
N ALA A 909 -35.75 -5.95 0.75
CA ALA A 909 -36.06 -5.63 -0.63
C ALA A 909 -36.18 -4.12 -0.92
N LYS A 910 -36.37 -3.29 0.12
CA LYS A 910 -36.36 -1.83 0.02
C LYS A 910 -34.97 -1.21 0.21
N GLN A 911 -34.01 -1.98 0.73
CA GLN A 911 -32.64 -1.51 0.93
C GLN A 911 -31.83 -1.68 -0.37
N GLU A 912 -31.05 -0.66 -0.70
CA GLU A 912 -30.21 -0.65 -1.89
C GLU A 912 -29.20 -1.80 -1.87
N GLY A 913 -29.15 -2.59 -2.95
CA GLY A 913 -28.25 -3.74 -3.09
C GLY A 913 -28.66 -5.01 -2.34
N GLN A 914 -29.79 -5.03 -1.62
CA GLN A 914 -30.20 -6.16 -0.78
C GLN A 914 -31.31 -7.05 -1.40
N MET A 915 -31.67 -6.82 -2.67
CA MET A 915 -32.75 -7.56 -3.35
C MET A 915 -32.48 -9.08 -3.41
N ASP A 916 -31.25 -9.49 -3.71
CA ASP A 916 -30.87 -10.91 -3.75
C ASP A 916 -30.98 -11.60 -2.39
N HIS A 917 -30.70 -10.87 -1.30
CA HIS A 917 -30.89 -11.37 0.06
C HIS A 917 -32.37 -11.55 0.37
N ALA A 918 -33.21 -10.60 -0.04
CA ALA A 918 -34.65 -10.69 0.11
C ALA A 918 -35.24 -11.89 -0.66
N PHE A 919 -34.79 -12.16 -1.89
CA PHE A 919 -35.20 -13.35 -2.64
C PHE A 919 -34.79 -14.65 -1.95
N ARG A 920 -33.55 -14.73 -1.45
CA ARG A 920 -33.08 -15.91 -0.69
C ARG A 920 -33.95 -16.19 0.53
N LEU A 921 -34.38 -15.14 1.25
CA LEU A 921 -35.32 -15.31 2.37
C LEU A 921 -36.67 -15.87 1.89
N LEU A 922 -37.22 -15.35 0.80
CA LEU A 922 -38.45 -15.91 0.22
C LEU A 922 -38.27 -17.36 -0.24
N ASP A 923 -37.12 -17.73 -0.83
CA ASP A 923 -36.83 -19.10 -1.27
C ASP A 923 -36.78 -20.09 -0.11
N VAL A 924 -36.19 -19.69 1.03
CA VAL A 924 -36.17 -20.50 2.25
C VAL A 924 -37.59 -20.72 2.77
N LEU A 925 -38.38 -19.65 2.85
CA LEU A 925 -39.78 -19.73 3.26
C LEU A 925 -40.61 -20.59 2.30
N ASP A 926 -40.32 -20.53 1.00
CA ASP A 926 -41.00 -21.33 -0.01
C ASP A 926 -40.71 -22.83 0.14
N LYS A 927 -39.44 -23.19 0.32
CA LYS A 927 -39.03 -24.58 0.57
C LYS A 927 -39.64 -25.11 1.85
N GLU A 928 -39.68 -24.30 2.91
CA GLU A 928 -40.31 -24.64 4.19
C GLU A 928 -41.81 -24.91 4.00
N LEU A 929 -42.54 -24.02 3.31
CA LEU A 929 -43.96 -24.22 3.00
C LEU A 929 -44.21 -25.42 2.09
N GLN A 930 -43.38 -25.64 1.06
CA GLN A 930 -43.51 -26.80 0.19
C GLN A 930 -43.31 -28.11 0.94
N GLY A 931 -42.32 -28.18 1.83
CA GLY A 931 -42.11 -29.35 2.69
C GLY A 931 -43.32 -29.65 3.58
N LEU A 932 -43.95 -28.60 4.12
CA LEU A 932 -45.17 -28.74 4.93
C LEU A 932 -46.40 -29.12 4.10
N LEU A 933 -46.54 -28.62 2.87
CA LEU A 933 -47.68 -28.93 2.00
C LEU A 933 -47.58 -30.31 1.33
N ALA A 934 -46.36 -30.84 1.11
CA ALA A 934 -46.14 -32.09 0.38
C ALA A 934 -46.69 -33.33 1.09
N SER A 935 -46.78 -33.32 2.43
CA SER A 935 -47.22 -34.46 3.23
C SER A 935 -48.10 -34.00 4.40
N PRO A 936 -49.43 -33.88 4.20
CA PRO A 936 -50.36 -33.36 5.20
C PRO A 936 -50.31 -34.08 6.56
N ASP A 937 -50.01 -35.38 6.56
CA ASP A 937 -49.91 -36.19 7.78
C ASP A 937 -48.59 -36.01 8.54
N THR A 938 -47.47 -35.71 7.85
CA THR A 938 -46.19 -35.37 8.51
C THR A 938 -46.04 -33.88 8.79
N ALA A 939 -46.79 -33.03 8.10
CA ALA A 939 -46.84 -31.58 8.29
C ALA A 939 -47.12 -31.21 9.75
N ARG A 940 -47.94 -32.01 10.43
CA ARG A 940 -48.22 -31.85 11.87
C ARG A 940 -46.95 -32.01 12.72
N THR A 941 -46.22 -33.09 12.52
CA THR A 941 -45.02 -33.40 13.32
C THR A 941 -43.93 -32.37 13.05
N GLU A 942 -43.78 -31.94 11.78
CA GLU A 942 -42.83 -30.90 11.42
C GLU A 942 -43.25 -29.52 11.94
N LEU A 943 -44.53 -29.13 11.86
CA LEU A 943 -45.04 -27.91 12.51
C LEU A 943 -44.82 -27.92 14.02
N GLN A 944 -45.03 -29.06 14.69
CA GLN A 944 -44.76 -29.21 16.12
C GLN A 944 -43.27 -29.09 16.47
N LYS A 945 -42.37 -29.60 15.61
CA LYS A 945 -40.92 -29.41 15.77
C LYS A 945 -40.52 -27.95 15.57
N LEU A 946 -41.05 -27.30 14.55
CA LEU A 946 -40.77 -25.89 14.24
C LEU A 946 -41.33 -24.95 15.32
N ASP A 947 -42.50 -25.27 15.88
CA ASP A 947 -43.08 -24.57 17.03
C ASP A 947 -42.22 -24.75 18.29
N ALA A 948 -41.81 -25.97 18.60
CA ALA A 948 -40.90 -26.23 19.73
C ALA A 948 -39.57 -25.48 19.58
N ALA A 949 -38.99 -25.46 18.37
CA ALA A 949 -37.77 -24.71 18.10
C ALA A 949 -37.98 -23.19 18.24
N ALA A 950 -39.11 -22.65 17.79
CA ALA A 950 -39.43 -21.23 17.97
C ALA A 950 -39.64 -20.87 19.45
N ALA A 951 -40.28 -21.74 20.23
CA ALA A 951 -40.45 -21.57 21.67
C ALA A 951 -39.10 -21.60 22.41
N ASP A 952 -38.18 -22.48 22.01
CA ASP A 952 -36.82 -22.54 22.56
C ASP A 952 -36.02 -21.27 22.24
N GLU A 953 -36.11 -20.74 21.02
CA GLU A 953 -35.51 -19.45 20.64
C GLU A 953 -36.08 -18.28 21.45
N GLN A 954 -37.40 -18.21 21.63
CA GLN A 954 -38.03 -17.20 22.48
C GLN A 954 -37.55 -17.31 23.92
N ARG A 955 -37.47 -18.54 24.47
CA ARG A 955 -36.98 -18.79 25.83
C ARG A 955 -35.55 -18.32 26.00
N GLU A 956 -34.69 -18.65 25.05
CA GLU A 956 -33.30 -18.19 25.04
C GLU A 956 -33.22 -16.66 25.00
N LEU A 957 -34.03 -16.00 24.18
CA LEU A 957 -34.06 -14.55 24.11
C LEU A 957 -34.48 -13.92 25.46
N ARG A 958 -35.46 -14.51 26.17
CA ARG A 958 -35.82 -14.09 27.53
C ARG A 958 -34.66 -14.29 28.49
N ASP A 959 -33.93 -15.39 28.39
CA ASP A 959 -32.81 -15.69 29.28
C ASP A 959 -31.65 -14.71 29.03
N LEU A 960 -31.33 -14.39 27.76
CA LEU A 960 -30.37 -13.34 27.42
C LEU A 960 -30.77 -11.97 27.97
N ALA A 961 -32.06 -11.61 27.86
CA ALA A 961 -32.57 -10.37 28.43
C ALA A 961 -32.55 -10.35 29.95
N ARG A 962 -32.88 -11.45 30.62
CA ARG A 962 -32.78 -11.58 32.09
C ARG A 962 -31.35 -11.42 32.57
N VAL A 963 -30.38 -12.05 31.89
CA VAL A 963 -28.95 -11.90 32.23
C VAL A 963 -28.50 -10.44 32.05
N TRP A 964 -28.94 -9.80 30.97
CA TRP A 964 -28.68 -8.37 30.75
C TRP A 964 -29.33 -7.49 31.81
N GLU A 965 -30.61 -7.70 32.13
CA GLU A 965 -31.34 -6.94 33.16
C GLU A 965 -30.71 -7.11 34.52
N ALA A 966 -30.34 -8.33 34.93
CA ALA A 966 -29.63 -8.58 36.18
C ALA A 966 -28.29 -7.83 36.23
N SER A 967 -27.54 -7.85 35.12
CA SER A 967 -26.27 -7.12 35.01
C SER A 967 -26.49 -5.60 35.10
N ASN A 968 -27.45 -5.07 34.36
CA ASN A 968 -27.79 -3.65 34.34
C ASN A 968 -28.33 -3.18 35.71
N GLN A 969 -29.10 -4.02 36.40
CA GLN A 969 -29.63 -3.74 37.73
C GLN A 969 -28.51 -3.71 38.77
N TYR A 970 -27.58 -4.67 38.75
CA TYR A 970 -26.37 -4.63 39.58
C TYR A 970 -25.58 -3.33 39.37
N TRP A 971 -25.49 -2.88 38.12
CA TRP A 971 -24.85 -1.60 37.78
C TRP A 971 -25.56 -0.39 38.36
N LYS A 972 -26.88 -0.30 38.21
CA LYS A 972 -27.69 0.82 38.71
C LYS A 972 -27.74 0.86 40.24
N ASP A 973 -27.94 -0.28 40.87
CA ASP A 973 -28.26 -0.35 42.30
C ASP A 973 -27.01 -0.47 43.17
N THR A 974 -25.92 -1.04 42.64
CA THR A 974 -24.72 -1.35 43.42
C THR A 974 -23.51 -0.60 42.89
N LEU A 975 -23.13 -0.83 41.63
CA LEU A 975 -21.81 -0.42 41.15
C LEU A 975 -21.69 1.10 40.94
N LEU A 976 -22.65 1.75 40.28
CA LEU A 976 -22.64 3.21 40.12
C LEU A 976 -22.70 3.94 41.47
N PRO A 977 -23.59 3.58 42.42
CA PRO A 977 -23.57 4.17 43.76
C PRO A 977 -22.23 3.98 44.49
N GLN A 978 -21.58 2.82 44.36
CA GLN A 978 -20.27 2.57 44.94
C GLN A 978 -19.19 3.46 44.32
N VAL A 979 -19.17 3.61 43.00
CA VAL A 979 -18.26 4.52 42.28
C VAL A 979 -18.46 5.95 42.77
N LYS A 980 -19.71 6.41 42.80
CA LYS A 980 -20.06 7.76 43.27
C LYS A 980 -19.58 8.01 44.70
N LYS A 981 -19.83 7.06 45.61
CA LYS A 981 -19.38 7.14 47.01
C LYS A 981 -17.86 7.16 47.12
N ALA A 982 -17.17 6.32 46.35
CA ALA A 982 -15.70 6.27 46.36
C ALA A 982 -15.07 7.57 45.82
N MET A 983 -15.63 8.14 44.75
CA MET A 983 -15.19 9.42 44.20
C MET A 983 -15.49 10.58 45.14
N ALA A 984 -16.68 10.61 45.76
CA ALA A 984 -17.04 11.60 46.78
C ALA A 984 -16.08 11.57 47.97
N ALA A 985 -15.72 10.36 48.46
CA ALA A 985 -14.75 10.19 49.53
C ALA A 985 -13.34 10.73 49.18
N ARG A 986 -13.00 10.81 47.89
CA ARG A 986 -11.75 11.41 47.38
C ARG A 986 -11.87 12.90 47.06
N GLY A 987 -13.05 13.51 47.22
CA GLY A 987 -13.29 14.91 46.84
C GLY A 987 -13.41 15.12 45.31
N GLU A 988 -13.67 14.06 44.55
CA GLU A 988 -13.79 14.05 43.09
C GLU A 988 -15.26 14.03 42.64
N GLU A 989 -16.19 14.50 43.49
CA GLU A 989 -17.64 14.31 43.30
C GLU A 989 -18.21 15.00 42.05
N ASN A 990 -17.50 15.97 41.48
CA ASN A 990 -17.86 16.69 40.25
C ASN A 990 -17.05 16.25 39.01
N ASP A 991 -16.34 15.12 39.06
CA ASP A 991 -15.52 14.69 37.93
C ASP A 991 -16.38 14.07 36.81
N VAL A 992 -16.07 14.45 35.57
CA VAL A 992 -16.82 14.08 34.34
C VAL A 992 -16.86 12.55 34.13
N GLU A 993 -15.94 11.83 34.76
CA GLU A 993 -15.78 10.38 34.63
C GLU A 993 -16.98 9.58 35.13
N TYR A 994 -17.66 10.03 36.19
CA TYR A 994 -18.87 9.36 36.68
C TYR A 994 -20.02 9.47 35.68
N ASP A 995 -20.26 10.69 35.19
CA ASP A 995 -21.32 10.98 34.22
C ASP A 995 -21.07 10.27 32.88
N ASP A 996 -19.81 10.20 32.44
CA ASP A 996 -19.41 9.47 31.25
C ASP A 996 -19.59 7.95 31.42
N LEU A 997 -19.28 7.40 32.59
CA LEU A 997 -19.50 5.98 32.90
C LEU A 997 -21.00 5.66 32.92
N GLU A 998 -21.82 6.51 33.55
CA GLU A 998 -23.28 6.36 33.56
C GLU A 998 -23.86 6.43 32.14
N ARG A 999 -23.40 7.40 31.33
CA ARG A 999 -23.81 7.54 29.93
C ARG A 999 -23.39 6.33 29.09
N ALA A 1000 -22.18 5.81 29.32
CA ALA A 1000 -21.68 4.64 28.61
C ALA A 1000 -22.52 3.38 28.91
N VAL A 1001 -22.91 3.17 30.18
CA VAL A 1001 -23.80 2.07 30.58
C VAL A 1001 -25.15 2.20 29.88
N LYS A 1002 -25.73 3.40 29.81
CA LYS A 1002 -26.97 3.67 29.06
C LYS A 1002 -26.82 3.38 27.56
N GLN A 1003 -25.69 3.75 26.95
CA GLN A 1003 -25.40 3.50 25.55
C GLN A 1003 -25.20 2.01 25.22
N ALA A 1004 -24.69 1.21 26.16
CA ALA A 1004 -24.55 -0.23 25.97
C ALA A 1004 -25.90 -0.94 25.73
N ALA A 1005 -27.00 -0.39 26.27
CA ALA A 1005 -28.35 -0.90 26.06
C ALA A 1005 -28.97 -0.52 24.70
N ALA A 1006 -28.44 0.50 24.00
CA ALA A 1006 -29.07 1.05 22.80
C ALA A 1006 -29.27 0.02 21.67
N PRO A 1007 -28.31 -0.86 21.35
CA PRO A 1007 -28.49 -1.92 20.36
C PRO A 1007 -29.54 -2.97 20.76
N LEU A 1008 -29.82 -3.10 22.07
CA LEU A 1008 -30.75 -4.09 22.61
C LEU A 1008 -32.20 -3.60 22.62
N LYS A 1009 -32.45 -2.31 22.38
CA LYS A 1009 -33.78 -1.70 22.51
C LYS A 1009 -34.86 -2.40 21.69
N GLY A 1010 -34.51 -2.86 20.48
CA GLY A 1010 -35.44 -3.62 19.63
C GLY A 1010 -35.83 -4.96 20.26
N TYR A 1011 -34.84 -5.72 20.75
CA TYR A 1011 -35.05 -7.04 21.37
C TYR A 1011 -35.79 -6.94 22.71
N LEU A 1012 -35.38 -6.02 23.58
CA LEU A 1012 -36.03 -5.78 24.88
C LEU A 1012 -37.47 -5.28 24.70
N GLY A 1013 -37.73 -4.46 23.68
CA GLY A 1013 -39.08 -4.03 23.31
C GLY A 1013 -39.97 -5.21 22.94
N VAL A 1014 -39.47 -6.11 22.07
CA VAL A 1014 -40.19 -7.35 21.71
C VAL A 1014 -40.48 -8.18 22.96
N ILE A 1015 -39.49 -8.45 23.80
CA ILE A 1015 -39.67 -9.26 25.03
C ILE A 1015 -40.67 -8.61 26.00
N SER A 1016 -40.65 -7.28 26.15
CA SER A 1016 -41.56 -6.55 27.04
C SER A 1016 -43.02 -6.58 26.57
N SER A 1017 -43.25 -6.79 25.27
CA SER A 1017 -44.59 -6.98 24.71
C SER A 1017 -45.12 -8.41 24.86
N TRP A 1018 -44.31 -9.35 25.37
CA TRP A 1018 -44.73 -10.72 25.55
C TRP A 1018 -45.57 -10.86 26.83
N PRO A 1019 -46.78 -11.45 26.77
CA PRO A 1019 -47.57 -11.70 27.96
C PRO A 1019 -46.78 -12.58 28.95
N HIS A 1020 -46.88 -12.26 30.24
CA HIS A 1020 -46.20 -12.99 31.31
C HIS A 1020 -46.75 -14.43 31.49
N GLU A 1021 -47.96 -14.69 30.96
CA GLU A 1021 -48.55 -16.02 30.86
C GLU A 1021 -48.16 -16.69 29.53
N TYR A 1022 -48.04 -18.02 29.55
CA TYR A 1022 -47.59 -18.92 28.47
C TYR A 1022 -48.46 -18.86 27.19
N LEU A 1023 -48.57 -17.71 26.54
CA LEU A 1023 -49.15 -17.59 25.21
C LEU A 1023 -48.01 -17.40 24.19
N ALA A 1024 -47.87 -18.39 23.31
CA ALA A 1024 -46.75 -18.60 22.40
C ALA A 1024 -46.68 -17.63 21.20
N THR A 1025 -47.38 -16.50 21.24
CA THR A 1025 -47.87 -15.82 20.04
C THR A 1025 -47.01 -14.71 19.44
N ASN A 1026 -45.80 -14.45 19.96
CA ASN A 1026 -45.02 -13.31 19.48
C ASN A 1026 -43.77 -13.70 18.70
N ALA A 1027 -43.55 -13.05 17.57
CA ALA A 1027 -42.40 -13.35 16.72
C ALA A 1027 -41.07 -13.17 17.46
N SER A 1028 -40.23 -14.21 17.44
CA SER A 1028 -38.84 -14.09 17.90
C SER A 1028 -38.00 -13.48 16.78
N PRO A 1029 -37.24 -12.39 17.04
CA PRO A 1029 -36.23 -11.92 16.12
C PRO A 1029 -35.12 -12.97 15.93
N ASP A 1030 -34.31 -12.82 14.88
CA ASP A 1030 -33.19 -13.73 14.58
C ASP A 1030 -32.29 -13.90 15.82
N ILE A 1031 -32.31 -15.11 16.39
CA ILE A 1031 -31.61 -15.43 17.63
C ILE A 1031 -30.09 -15.27 17.48
N LYS A 1032 -29.53 -15.45 16.28
CA LYS A 1032 -28.10 -15.28 16.04
C LYS A 1032 -27.70 -13.81 16.12
N GLN A 1033 -28.50 -12.92 15.54
CA GLN A 1033 -28.28 -11.49 15.65
C GLN A 1033 -28.48 -11.00 17.08
N ALA A 1034 -29.52 -11.51 17.76
CA ALA A 1034 -29.75 -11.20 19.17
C ALA A 1034 -28.57 -11.63 20.05
N ARG A 1035 -28.08 -12.88 19.93
CA ARG A 1035 -26.89 -13.37 20.64
C ARG A 1035 -25.70 -12.43 20.46
N ASN A 1036 -25.42 -12.02 19.23
CA ASN A 1036 -24.31 -11.12 18.93
C ASN A 1036 -24.51 -9.73 19.56
N ALA A 1037 -25.73 -9.18 19.50
CA ALA A 1037 -26.05 -7.90 20.10
C ALA A 1037 -25.92 -7.94 21.63
N PHE A 1038 -26.49 -8.96 22.29
CA PHE A 1038 -26.39 -9.17 23.74
C PHE A 1038 -24.94 -9.42 24.17
N ALA A 1039 -24.17 -10.24 23.44
CA ALA A 1039 -22.76 -10.48 23.73
C ALA A 1039 -21.92 -9.20 23.61
N ALA A 1040 -22.13 -8.39 22.57
CA ALA A 1040 -21.44 -7.11 22.38
C ALA A 1040 -21.79 -6.11 23.49
N ALA A 1041 -23.06 -6.03 23.88
CA ALA A 1041 -23.51 -5.19 24.99
C ALA A 1041 -22.90 -5.66 26.32
N GLN A 1042 -22.89 -6.97 26.59
CA GLN A 1042 -22.31 -7.55 27.80
C GLN A 1042 -20.80 -7.35 27.88
N ALA A 1043 -20.09 -7.46 26.75
CA ALA A 1043 -18.66 -7.15 26.67
C ALA A 1043 -18.38 -5.68 27.00
N ARG A 1044 -19.22 -4.76 26.50
CA ARG A 1044 -19.14 -3.32 26.85
C ARG A 1044 -19.40 -3.08 28.34
N LEU A 1045 -20.44 -3.69 28.92
CA LEU A 1045 -20.70 -3.63 30.37
C LEU A 1045 -19.52 -4.17 31.17
N THR A 1046 -18.94 -5.30 30.76
CA THR A 1046 -17.79 -5.91 31.45
C THR A 1046 -16.57 -4.99 31.41
N GLN A 1047 -16.31 -4.32 30.29
CA GLN A 1047 -15.24 -3.31 30.20
C GLN A 1047 -15.51 -2.13 31.13
N MET A 1048 -16.73 -1.61 31.13
CA MET A 1048 -17.12 -0.55 32.06
C MET A 1048 -16.98 -1.03 33.51
N GLN A 1049 -17.21 -2.30 33.81
CA GLN A 1049 -17.24 -2.83 35.18
C GLN A 1049 -15.83 -2.86 35.73
N ARG A 1050 -14.85 -3.14 34.87
CA ARG A 1050 -13.43 -2.97 35.21
C ARG A 1050 -13.12 -1.52 35.52
N THR A 1051 -13.62 -0.57 34.73
CA THR A 1051 -13.44 0.88 34.98
C THR A 1051 -14.09 1.32 36.29
N ALA A 1052 -15.33 0.91 36.53
CA ALA A 1052 -16.06 1.17 37.77
C ALA A 1052 -15.32 0.60 38.98
N ASN A 1053 -14.91 -0.67 38.94
CA ASN A 1053 -14.17 -1.29 40.03
C ASN A 1053 -12.83 -0.59 40.30
N ARG A 1054 -12.16 -0.07 39.27
CA ARG A 1054 -10.96 0.78 39.45
C ARG A 1054 -11.30 2.07 40.17
N LEU A 1055 -12.34 2.76 39.74
CA LEU A 1055 -12.79 3.99 40.41
C LEU A 1055 -13.19 3.71 41.87
N VAL A 1056 -13.80 2.56 42.15
CA VAL A 1056 -14.14 2.14 43.53
C VAL A 1056 -12.87 1.86 44.36
N ASN A 1057 -11.91 1.12 43.81
CA ASN A 1057 -10.74 0.64 44.56
C ASN A 1057 -9.59 1.67 44.63
N GLY A 1058 -9.63 2.74 43.83
CA GLY A 1058 -8.54 3.71 43.71
C GLY A 1058 -7.36 3.20 42.89
N SER A 1059 -6.41 4.10 42.58
CA SER A 1059 -5.21 3.92 41.74
C SER A 1059 -4.44 2.62 41.91
N GLY A 1060 -4.50 2.03 43.11
CA GLY A 1060 -3.52 1.08 43.59
C GLY A 1060 -3.61 -0.33 43.00
N SER A 1061 -4.63 -0.65 42.18
CA SER A 1061 -4.89 -2.04 41.76
C SER A 1061 -4.93 -2.28 40.25
N THR A 1062 -4.26 -1.46 39.44
CA THR A 1062 -4.14 -1.74 38.01
C THR A 1062 -3.07 -2.80 37.78
N ASN A 1063 -3.43 -3.96 37.21
CA ASN A 1063 -2.55 -4.96 36.57
C ASN A 1063 -1.79 -4.39 35.34
N VAL A 1064 -1.60 -3.08 35.30
CA VAL A 1064 -0.91 -2.31 34.27
C VAL A 1064 0.30 -1.74 34.99
N ASP A 1065 1.48 -2.18 34.58
CA ASP A 1065 2.72 -1.55 35.00
C ASP A 1065 2.75 -0.16 34.34
N LEU A 1066 2.14 0.81 35.04
CA LEU A 1066 1.98 2.19 34.58
C LEU A 1066 3.33 2.80 34.19
N GLU A 1067 4.40 2.40 34.88
CA GLU A 1067 5.75 2.86 34.59
C GLU A 1067 6.23 2.32 33.22
N SER A 1068 6.14 1.01 33.02
CA SER A 1068 6.52 0.35 31.76
C SER A 1068 5.64 0.76 30.58
N ASP A 1069 4.33 0.85 30.77
CA ASP A 1069 3.38 1.06 29.67
C ASP A 1069 3.29 2.52 29.24
N LEU A 1070 3.37 3.49 30.16
CA LEU A 1070 3.50 4.90 29.78
C LEU A 1070 4.83 5.17 29.07
N GLY A 1071 5.92 4.49 29.47
CA GLY A 1071 7.21 4.58 28.78
C GLY A 1071 7.17 4.01 27.36
N LYS A 1072 6.51 2.86 27.16
CA LYS A 1072 6.28 2.31 25.82
C LYS A 1072 5.44 3.24 24.95
N LEU A 1073 4.39 3.84 25.50
CA LEU A 1073 3.51 4.75 24.77
C LEU A 1073 4.21 6.06 24.38
N GLU A 1074 5.09 6.58 25.23
CA GLU A 1074 5.96 7.73 24.91
C GLU A 1074 6.87 7.39 23.73
N ASN A 1075 7.58 6.27 23.79
CA ASN A 1075 8.47 5.83 22.70
C ASN A 1075 7.69 5.56 21.40
N GLU A 1076 6.50 4.98 21.50
CA GLU A 1076 5.60 4.75 20.36
C GLU A 1076 5.13 6.08 19.76
N TRP A 1077 4.85 7.10 20.58
CA TRP A 1077 4.52 8.45 20.13
C TRP A 1077 5.67 9.08 19.36
N VAL A 1078 6.88 9.11 19.94
CA VAL A 1078 8.09 9.65 19.30
C VAL A 1078 8.30 9.00 17.94
N SER A 1079 8.31 7.66 17.88
CA SER A 1079 8.50 6.92 16.63
C SER A 1079 7.47 7.23 15.55
N ARG A 1080 6.20 7.46 15.91
CA ARG A 1080 5.14 7.76 14.94
C ARG A 1080 5.18 9.21 14.49
N VAL A 1081 5.53 10.14 15.38
CA VAL A 1081 5.75 11.54 15.03
C VAL A 1081 6.91 11.67 14.04
N ASP A 1082 8.03 10.98 14.29
CA ASP A 1082 9.19 11.02 13.39
C ASP A 1082 8.86 10.47 12.00
N ARG A 1083 8.02 9.41 11.94
CA ARG A 1083 7.51 8.91 10.65
C ARG A 1083 6.62 9.91 9.94
N LEU A 1084 5.71 10.58 10.66
CA LEU A 1084 4.88 11.64 10.08
C LEU A 1084 5.75 12.79 9.55
N HIS A 1085 6.74 13.25 10.32
CA HIS A 1085 7.68 14.28 9.90
C HIS A 1085 8.41 13.88 8.63
N ASN A 1086 8.93 12.66 8.57
CA ASN A 1086 9.62 12.14 7.39
C ASN A 1086 8.69 12.06 6.18
N ALA A 1087 7.46 11.60 6.34
CA ALA A 1087 6.49 11.53 5.25
C ALA A 1087 6.13 12.93 4.71
N MET A 1088 5.92 13.89 5.61
CA MET A 1088 5.62 15.30 5.24
C MET A 1088 6.80 15.98 4.56
N ASN A 1089 8.04 15.70 4.98
CA ASN A 1089 9.24 16.24 4.33
C ASN A 1089 9.42 15.65 2.92
N ARG A 1090 9.22 14.34 2.74
CA ARG A 1090 9.27 13.72 1.41
C ARG A 1090 8.19 14.29 0.48
N LEU A 1091 6.98 14.51 1.00
CA LEU A 1091 5.91 15.13 0.24
C LEU A 1091 6.25 16.59 -0.12
N ALA A 1092 6.82 17.35 0.83
CA ALA A 1092 7.27 18.71 0.57
C ALA A 1092 8.34 18.77 -0.53
N ASP A 1093 9.30 17.84 -0.50
CA ASP A 1093 10.35 17.74 -1.53
C ASP A 1093 9.79 17.31 -2.88
N ALA A 1094 8.81 16.40 -2.90
CA ALA A 1094 8.13 16.01 -4.12
C ALA A 1094 7.38 17.20 -4.73
N ILE A 1095 6.60 17.93 -3.93
CA ILE A 1095 5.86 19.12 -4.40
C ILE A 1095 6.82 20.19 -4.94
N ARG A 1096 7.96 20.43 -4.27
CA ARG A 1096 8.98 21.39 -4.71
C ARG A 1096 9.62 21.06 -6.06
N LYS A 1097 9.61 19.78 -6.45
CA LYS A 1097 10.16 19.32 -7.74
C LYS A 1097 9.17 19.37 -8.89
N VAL A 1098 7.85 19.44 -8.62
CA VAL A 1098 6.82 19.55 -9.66
C VAL A 1098 7.09 20.66 -10.69
N PRO A 1099 7.53 21.87 -10.31
CA PRO A 1099 7.83 22.91 -11.30
C PRO A 1099 9.11 22.65 -12.12
N ASP A 1100 9.96 21.71 -11.72
CA ASP A 1100 11.16 21.32 -12.49
C ASP A 1100 10.83 20.28 -13.57
N GLU A 1101 9.69 19.60 -13.43
CA GLU A 1101 9.13 18.66 -14.41
C GLU A 1101 8.31 19.38 -15.49
N ALA A 1102 7.93 20.64 -15.25
CA ALA A 1102 7.20 21.48 -16.20
C ALA A 1102 8.15 22.18 -17.19
N SER A 1103 7.75 22.23 -18.46
CA SER A 1103 8.49 22.85 -19.56
C SER A 1103 7.85 24.16 -20.00
N THR A 1104 8.65 25.15 -20.41
CA THR A 1104 8.15 26.34 -21.12
C THR A 1104 8.25 26.19 -22.64
N ASP A 1105 8.71 25.03 -23.12
CA ASP A 1105 8.78 24.68 -24.53
C ASP A 1105 7.39 24.28 -25.01
N ASP A 1106 6.81 25.06 -25.92
CA ASP A 1106 5.47 24.83 -26.47
C ASP A 1106 5.37 23.55 -27.30
N THR A 1107 6.51 22.91 -27.58
CA THR A 1107 6.57 21.58 -28.21
C THR A 1107 6.42 20.42 -27.22
N ASP A 1108 6.55 20.65 -25.91
CA ASP A 1108 6.38 19.64 -24.86
C ASP A 1108 4.95 19.67 -24.31
N THR A 1109 3.99 19.21 -25.13
CA THR A 1109 2.56 19.30 -24.84
C THR A 1109 2.10 18.60 -23.55
N GLU A 1110 2.87 17.65 -23.01
CA GLU A 1110 2.53 16.95 -21.75
C GLU A 1110 2.91 17.77 -20.51
N HIS A 1111 3.97 18.58 -20.60
CA HIS A 1111 4.51 19.33 -19.47
C HIS A 1111 4.53 20.85 -19.69
N TYR A 1112 3.98 21.32 -20.81
CA TYR A 1112 3.96 22.73 -21.17
C TYR A 1112 3.13 23.54 -20.16
N LEU A 1113 3.78 24.56 -19.62
CA LEU A 1113 3.17 25.62 -18.83
C LEU A 1113 3.73 26.95 -19.30
N GLU A 1114 2.83 27.90 -19.57
CA GLU A 1114 3.22 29.28 -19.85
C GLU A 1114 4.15 29.79 -18.74
N ALA A 1115 5.18 30.57 -19.10
CA ALA A 1115 6.20 31.03 -18.14
C ALA A 1115 5.61 31.73 -16.89
N GLN A 1116 4.48 32.42 -17.03
CA GLN A 1116 3.75 33.02 -15.91
C GLN A 1116 3.10 31.97 -15.01
N MET A 1117 2.46 30.94 -15.58
CA MET A 1117 1.89 29.83 -14.83
C MET A 1117 2.96 28.99 -14.16
N LEU A 1118 4.11 28.76 -14.82
CA LEU A 1118 5.27 28.10 -14.22
C LEU A 1118 5.81 28.89 -13.01
N LYS A 1119 5.83 30.22 -13.09
CA LYS A 1119 6.22 31.09 -11.97
C LYS A 1119 5.21 31.02 -10.82
N GLN A 1120 3.91 31.01 -11.12
CA GLN A 1120 2.86 30.83 -10.11
C GLN A 1120 2.95 29.45 -9.45
N LEU A 1121 3.16 28.40 -10.25
CA LEU A 1121 3.35 27.03 -9.78
C LEU A 1121 4.59 26.92 -8.89
N ARG A 1122 5.73 27.51 -9.27
CA ARG A 1122 6.93 27.60 -8.40
C ARG A 1122 6.65 28.30 -7.08
N THR A 1123 5.87 29.37 -7.09
CA THR A 1123 5.53 30.11 -5.87
C THR A 1123 4.62 29.27 -4.97
N ALA A 1124 3.52 28.73 -5.52
CA ALA A 1124 2.58 27.89 -4.80
C ALA A 1124 3.23 26.61 -4.26
N SER A 1125 4.05 25.94 -5.08
CA SER A 1125 4.81 24.75 -4.69
C SER A 1125 5.78 25.05 -3.54
N ASN A 1126 6.49 26.18 -3.58
CA ASN A 1126 7.36 26.59 -2.49
C ASN A 1126 6.59 26.91 -1.20
N ASP A 1127 5.44 27.59 -1.30
CA ASP A 1127 4.60 27.92 -0.15
C ASP A 1127 4.01 26.66 0.50
N VAL A 1128 3.47 25.75 -0.31
CA VAL A 1128 2.96 24.46 0.14
C VAL A 1128 4.09 23.62 0.75
N GLY A 1129 5.22 23.50 0.06
CA GLY A 1129 6.40 22.79 0.53
C GLY A 1129 6.98 23.37 1.83
N ARG A 1130 6.83 24.68 2.10
CA ARG A 1130 7.18 25.28 3.41
C ARG A 1130 6.12 25.00 4.48
N SER A 1131 4.85 24.97 4.12
CA SER A 1131 3.75 24.76 5.07
C SER A 1131 3.71 23.34 5.65
N LEU A 1132 4.13 22.33 4.88
CA LEU A 1132 4.07 20.92 5.29
C LEU A 1132 5.00 20.58 6.47
N PRO A 1133 6.29 20.97 6.49
CA PRO A 1133 7.13 20.81 7.68
C PRO A 1133 6.62 21.61 8.89
N ILE A 1134 6.05 22.80 8.68
CA ILE A 1134 5.46 23.62 9.75
C ILE A 1134 4.26 22.91 10.37
N LEU A 1135 3.42 22.27 9.54
CA LEU A 1135 2.28 21.48 9.99
C LEU A 1135 2.75 20.24 10.77
N ALA A 1136 3.76 19.53 10.25
CA ALA A 1136 4.37 18.39 10.91
C ALA A 1136 4.89 18.77 12.30
N ALA A 1137 5.64 19.87 12.40
CA ALA A 1137 6.23 20.36 13.66
C ALA A 1137 5.20 20.70 14.77
N ARG A 1138 3.91 20.83 14.45
CA ARG A 1138 2.85 20.98 15.47
C ARG A 1138 2.68 19.70 16.30
N PHE A 1139 3.05 18.54 15.75
CA PHE A 1139 3.11 17.27 16.44
C PHE A 1139 4.49 17.08 17.06
N ALA A 1140 4.76 17.73 18.19
CA ALA A 1140 6.05 17.59 18.84
C ALA A 1140 6.24 16.16 19.39
N SER A 1141 7.40 15.54 19.13
CA SER A 1141 7.75 14.22 19.70
C SER A 1141 7.81 14.28 21.24
N SER A 1142 8.12 15.45 21.80
CA SER A 1142 8.14 15.72 23.24
C SER A 1142 6.78 16.12 23.84
N ALA A 1143 5.69 16.17 23.05
CA ALA A 1143 4.38 16.69 23.49
C ALA A 1143 3.84 15.99 24.76
N PHE A 1144 4.20 14.73 24.99
CA PHE A 1144 3.76 13.95 26.14
C PHE A 1144 4.88 13.64 27.15
N ALA A 1145 6.12 14.06 26.89
CA ALA A 1145 7.28 13.64 27.67
C ALA A 1145 7.16 14.05 29.15
N PHE A 1146 6.86 15.33 29.38
CA PHE A 1146 6.67 15.86 30.73
C PHE A 1146 5.49 15.21 31.48
N PRO A 1147 4.25 15.25 30.96
CA PRO A 1147 3.12 14.69 31.71
C PRO A 1147 3.24 13.17 31.91
N MET A 1148 3.79 12.42 30.95
CA MET A 1148 4.04 10.99 31.15
C MET A 1148 5.15 10.74 32.17
N ALA A 1149 6.21 11.55 32.21
CA ALA A 1149 7.25 11.44 33.25
C ALA A 1149 6.67 11.69 34.66
N THR A 1150 5.84 12.72 34.83
CA THR A 1150 5.16 13.00 36.11
C THR A 1150 4.18 11.90 36.50
N LEU A 1151 3.44 11.34 35.54
CA LEU A 1151 2.51 10.23 35.80
C LEU A 1151 3.22 8.91 36.15
N ARG A 1152 4.37 8.64 35.54
CA ARG A 1152 5.21 7.47 35.85
C ARG A 1152 5.92 7.60 37.19
N SER A 1153 6.29 8.81 37.58
CA SER A 1153 7.11 9.06 38.76
C SER A 1153 6.38 8.63 40.04
N PRO A 1154 6.92 7.63 40.78
CA PRO A 1154 6.33 7.18 42.05
C PRO A 1154 6.37 8.28 43.13
N THR A 1155 7.24 9.28 42.98
CA THR A 1155 7.42 10.38 43.93
C THR A 1155 6.54 11.60 43.67
N SER A 1156 5.82 11.66 42.54
CA SER A 1156 4.92 12.76 42.22
C SER A 1156 3.65 12.71 43.09
N SER A 1157 3.26 13.85 43.65
CA SER A 1157 2.08 13.96 44.52
C SER A 1157 0.76 13.79 43.73
N PRO A 1158 -0.37 13.40 44.38
CA PRO A 1158 -1.66 13.27 43.69
C PRO A 1158 -2.11 14.53 42.93
N PRO A 1159 -1.95 15.77 43.47
CA PRO A 1159 -2.25 16.99 42.71
C PRO A 1159 -1.38 17.18 41.47
N GLU A 1160 -0.09 16.84 41.54
CA GLU A 1160 0.83 16.91 40.40
C GLU A 1160 0.48 15.89 39.32
N ARG A 1161 0.12 14.66 39.71
CA ARG A 1161 -0.37 13.64 38.78
C ARG A 1161 -1.70 14.03 38.14
N LYS A 1162 -2.63 14.61 38.91
CA LYS A 1162 -3.89 15.16 38.38
C LYS A 1162 -3.63 16.26 37.35
N LYS A 1163 -2.76 17.21 37.66
CA LYS A 1163 -2.36 18.27 36.73
C LYS A 1163 -1.70 17.71 35.47
N ALA A 1164 -0.76 16.76 35.61
CA ALA A 1164 -0.09 16.12 34.49
C ALA A 1164 -1.07 15.33 33.59
N ARG A 1165 -2.06 14.65 34.19
CA ARG A 1165 -3.15 14.00 33.46
C ARG A 1165 -3.96 15.01 32.65
N GLU A 1166 -4.40 16.10 33.28
CA GLU A 1166 -5.16 17.15 32.60
C GLU A 1166 -4.37 17.81 31.46
N ASP A 1167 -3.07 18.06 31.67
CA ASP A 1167 -2.18 18.62 30.66
C ASP A 1167 -1.98 17.65 29.48
N ALA A 1168 -1.80 16.34 29.72
CA ALA A 1168 -1.75 15.33 28.66
C ALA A 1168 -3.08 15.25 27.90
N LEU A 1169 -4.23 15.25 28.58
CA LEU A 1169 -5.54 15.22 27.93
C LEU A 1169 -5.81 16.48 27.10
N ARG A 1170 -5.41 17.66 27.61
CA ARG A 1170 -5.52 18.93 26.88
C ARG A 1170 -4.67 18.91 25.61
N THR A 1171 -3.42 18.45 25.71
CA THR A 1171 -2.51 18.28 24.56
C THR A 1171 -3.07 17.30 23.53
N MET A 1172 -3.57 16.15 23.98
CA MET A 1172 -4.17 15.14 23.11
C MET A 1172 -5.43 15.66 22.39
N ARG A 1173 -6.32 16.38 23.08
CA ARG A 1173 -7.50 17.02 22.47
C ARG A 1173 -7.10 18.06 21.43
N ARG A 1174 -6.11 18.91 21.73
CA ARG A 1174 -5.58 19.90 20.79
C ARG A 1174 -5.04 19.23 19.52
N LEU A 1175 -4.20 18.21 19.66
CA LEU A 1175 -3.60 17.50 18.52
C LEU A 1175 -4.67 16.75 17.71
N ARG A 1176 -5.68 16.17 18.36
CA ARG A 1176 -6.81 15.53 17.68
C ARG A 1176 -7.62 16.55 16.87
N ASP A 1177 -7.88 17.72 17.44
CA ASP A 1177 -8.56 18.82 16.77
C ASP A 1177 -7.76 19.34 15.57
N GLU A 1178 -6.43 19.45 15.69
CA GLU A 1178 -5.56 19.82 14.57
C GLU A 1178 -5.67 18.82 13.41
N ILE A 1179 -5.73 17.52 13.70
CA ILE A 1179 -5.93 16.48 12.66
C ILE A 1179 -7.33 16.57 12.03
N ALA A 1180 -8.36 16.87 12.83
CA ALA A 1180 -9.75 16.85 12.37
C ALA A 1180 -10.17 18.14 11.65
N LYS A 1181 -9.62 19.29 12.03
CA LYS A 1181 -10.04 20.63 11.55
C LYS A 1181 -9.08 21.25 10.53
N SER A 1182 -7.91 20.65 10.30
CA SER A 1182 -6.96 21.17 9.31
C SER A 1182 -7.48 20.90 7.89
N LYS A 1183 -7.93 21.96 7.21
CA LYS A 1183 -8.29 21.93 5.78
C LYS A 1183 -7.16 21.36 4.91
N LEU A 1184 -5.91 21.59 5.30
CA LEU A 1184 -4.75 21.06 4.57
C LEU A 1184 -4.69 19.52 4.67
N PHE A 1185 -5.04 18.91 5.81
CA PHE A 1185 -5.12 17.45 5.89
C PHE A 1185 -6.28 16.89 5.05
N GLU A 1186 -7.43 17.57 5.00
CA GLU A 1186 -8.54 17.18 4.13
C GLU A 1186 -8.13 17.20 2.65
N GLN A 1187 -7.45 18.26 2.21
CA GLN A 1187 -6.93 18.40 0.84
C GLN A 1187 -5.86 17.34 0.53
N LEU A 1188 -4.94 17.08 1.46
CA LEU A 1188 -3.94 16.01 1.31
C LEU A 1188 -4.59 14.64 1.19
N PHE A 1189 -5.65 14.37 1.95
CA PHE A 1189 -6.40 13.12 1.86
C PHE A 1189 -7.16 12.97 0.54
N ALA A 1190 -7.77 14.06 0.05
CA ALA A 1190 -8.43 14.06 -1.25
C ALA A 1190 -7.41 13.81 -2.38
N GLY A 1191 -6.28 14.52 -2.36
CA GLY A 1191 -5.20 14.35 -3.36
C GLY A 1191 -4.55 12.96 -3.34
N ALA A 1192 -4.31 12.40 -2.15
CA ALA A 1192 -3.81 11.02 -2.05
C ALA A 1192 -4.85 9.98 -2.48
N ALA A 1193 -6.15 10.22 -2.27
CA ALA A 1193 -7.21 9.33 -2.73
C ALA A 1193 -7.40 9.35 -4.25
N SER A 1194 -7.14 10.48 -4.89
CA SER A 1194 -7.20 10.63 -6.35
C SER A 1194 -5.90 10.22 -7.06
N GLY A 1195 -4.88 9.78 -6.32
CA GLY A 1195 -3.56 9.47 -6.89
C GLY A 1195 -2.74 10.70 -7.32
N ALA A 1196 -3.20 11.91 -6.98
CA ALA A 1196 -2.54 13.16 -7.36
C ALA A 1196 -1.29 13.49 -6.52
N LEU A 1197 -1.06 12.76 -5.44
CA LEU A 1197 0.14 12.90 -4.60
C LEU A 1197 1.02 11.66 -4.71
N SER A 1198 2.31 11.86 -4.98
CA SER A 1198 3.30 10.79 -5.05
C SER A 1198 3.67 10.18 -3.68
N VAL A 1199 3.29 10.83 -2.58
CA VAL A 1199 3.52 10.37 -1.21
C VAL A 1199 2.19 10.39 -0.43
N ASP A 1200 1.71 9.21 -0.04
CA ASP A 1200 0.50 9.08 0.78
C ASP A 1200 0.81 9.22 2.28
N VAL A 1201 0.34 10.30 2.89
CA VAL A 1201 0.51 10.61 4.32
C VAL A 1201 -0.60 10.03 5.21
N ARG A 1202 -1.65 9.43 4.63
CA ARG A 1202 -2.79 8.84 5.38
C ARG A 1202 -2.39 7.75 6.38
N PRO A 1203 -1.50 6.80 6.04
CA PRO A 1203 -1.13 5.73 6.97
C PRO A 1203 -0.52 6.30 8.26
N GLU A 1204 0.39 7.27 8.12
CA GLU A 1204 1.08 7.88 9.27
C GLU A 1204 0.13 8.70 10.14
N LEU A 1205 -0.79 9.47 9.53
CA LEU A 1205 -1.83 10.18 10.28
C LEU A 1205 -2.81 9.22 10.97
N GLY A 1206 -3.09 8.06 10.38
CA GLY A 1206 -3.83 6.97 11.02
C GLY A 1206 -3.12 6.43 12.27
N LEU A 1207 -1.80 6.23 12.18
CA LEU A 1207 -0.98 5.83 13.32
C LEU A 1207 -0.94 6.91 14.42
N ILE A 1208 -0.86 8.18 14.07
CA ILE A 1208 -0.93 9.27 15.06
C ILE A 1208 -2.28 9.24 15.80
N ARG A 1209 -3.41 9.13 15.08
CA ARG A 1209 -4.75 9.01 15.69
C ARG A 1209 -4.84 7.81 16.64
N ALA A 1210 -4.31 6.66 16.24
CA ALA A 1210 -4.30 5.47 17.07
C ALA A 1210 -3.45 5.66 18.34
N SER A 1211 -2.30 6.34 18.26
CA SER A 1211 -1.48 6.65 19.43
C SER A 1211 -2.16 7.62 20.37
N LEU A 1212 -2.76 8.69 19.86
CA LEU A 1212 -3.51 9.63 20.69
C LEU A 1212 -4.63 8.91 21.46
N LYS A 1213 -5.28 7.92 20.84
CA LYS A 1213 -6.30 7.12 21.53
C LYS A 1213 -5.73 6.20 22.63
N LYS A 1214 -4.58 5.57 22.38
CA LYS A 1214 -3.90 4.75 23.40
C LYS A 1214 -3.42 5.60 24.58
N ILE A 1215 -2.86 6.77 24.29
CA ILE A 1215 -2.41 7.73 25.30
C ILE A 1215 -3.59 8.23 26.12
N GLU A 1216 -4.70 8.59 25.48
CA GLU A 1216 -5.95 8.97 26.17
C GLU A 1216 -6.37 7.89 27.17
N LEU A 1217 -6.43 6.62 26.74
CA LEU A 1217 -6.81 5.52 27.61
C LEU A 1217 -5.83 5.28 28.76
N ALA A 1218 -4.52 5.36 28.51
CA ALA A 1218 -3.52 5.13 29.55
C ALA A 1218 -3.47 6.28 30.57
N VAL A 1219 -3.57 7.52 30.11
CA VAL A 1219 -3.58 8.72 30.96
C VAL A 1219 -4.84 8.77 31.83
N LEU A 1220 -5.99 8.33 31.32
CA LEU A 1220 -7.22 8.18 32.13
C LEU A 1220 -7.09 7.11 33.22
N VAL A 1221 -6.16 6.16 33.09
CA VAL A 1221 -5.95 5.05 34.03
C VAL A 1221 -4.79 5.32 35.01
N ALA A 1222 -3.99 6.37 34.79
CA ALA A 1222 -2.76 6.65 35.54
C ALA A 1222 -2.94 7.36 36.89
N ILE A 1223 -4.18 7.52 37.36
CA ILE A 1223 -4.56 8.00 38.71
C ILE A 1223 -5.44 6.93 39.33
#